data_AF-A6RAA2-F1
#
_entry.id   AF-A6RAA2-F1
#
_cell.length_a   1.000
_cell.length_b   1.000
_cell.length_c   1.000
_cell.angle_alpha   90.00
_cell.angle_beta   90.00
_cell.angle_gamma   90.00
#
_symmetry.space_group_name_H-M   'P 1'
#
loop_
_entity.id
_entity.type
_entity.pdbx_description
1 polymer ?
#
loop_
_entity_poly.entity_id
_entity_poly.type
_entity_poly.pdbx_seq_one_letter_code
_entity_poly.pdbx_strand_id
1 'polypeptide(L)'
;MTKHRILVFGIQNYHFAWDIVLQKLYTLPSNQNGSSRTQDLNATQASFTDIWTDVVDNGLFAAASSEERKYWGFLLFIKTMNEAPPHLAALVFTKNLMRCFMNQLAVEDRYLHRIAAKALRSIQARIAREPEFIVDAISGLMGPNGAVNFDHITKTKTIEKLISTLSVDTLKEIIPLFEKMIASPGMEDVKAAASTRQQLTGYLLSAVRTQASSVINTTAPDELHSSIKSVLLLLARFAYFVHNESNRSKLTPVKPPIAEATQELFRNRMMSCLHIVISGRNSPAAVPYTVVRKIHEMDMEGTWGKFVIEMGEDIKESVTSAFKTLKKLTHKEKHAEKKEASSIQALILLYSMTILQVYNGDADAVEMLDELKFCYSTFLGHKSERDEAEEGSDALVEILLSFASKQSQLFRRMSVQVFGAFADQVTATGLQSLIDILEAKDTLAGQEEIFETQEVGSDVEMVDPENNDDDEVDDVEVISQASSGETGDKSDEESKDSDSEEEDYGELESFEAKLASALGTHRADKDLDASSSGSEDASMDDDEMEALDDQIAKVFRARKQVYSKKKEQRDAKETMLNFKNRVLDLLEIYVKKCHSNILALNLLMPLLQLSRKSRTKQIATRAGNVLREYTKQCKGTASIPAIESAEPVWELLKAVHQEATHSGPAIHASACSQASLLLVKILVAHGKESLSDIVDIYGETRKKQLTSKKCHVQPSFFSDWNNWCVSASKQSKE
;
A
#
# COMPACT_ATOMS: atom_id res chain seq x y z
N MET A 1 -34.55 -12.50 -49.54
CA MET A 1 -33.74 -13.42 -48.70
C MET A 1 -32.79 -14.34 -49.50
N THR A 2 -33.21 -14.92 -50.63
CA THR A 2 -32.38 -15.91 -51.37
C THR A 2 -31.17 -15.32 -52.10
N LYS A 3 -31.26 -14.12 -52.67
CA LYS A 3 -30.11 -13.43 -53.32
C LYS A 3 -29.04 -12.95 -52.33
N HIS A 4 -29.44 -12.52 -51.13
CA HIS A 4 -28.52 -12.11 -50.07
C HIS A 4 -27.70 -13.31 -49.55
N ARG A 5 -28.34 -14.47 -49.33
CA ARG A 5 -27.62 -15.69 -48.95
C ARG A 5 -26.60 -16.13 -50.00
N ILE A 6 -26.90 -16.01 -51.30
CA ILE A 6 -25.97 -16.40 -52.38
C ILE A 6 -24.76 -15.46 -52.46
N LEU A 7 -24.93 -14.15 -52.24
CA LEU A 7 -23.83 -13.18 -52.18
C LEU A 7 -22.96 -13.39 -50.93
N VAL A 8 -23.58 -13.66 -49.78
CA VAL A 8 -22.88 -13.95 -48.51
C VAL A 8 -22.07 -15.25 -48.59
N PHE A 9 -22.63 -16.31 -49.17
CA PHE A 9 -21.91 -17.57 -49.40
C PHE A 9 -20.77 -17.42 -50.44
N GLY A 10 -20.92 -16.53 -51.42
CA GLY A 10 -19.86 -16.23 -52.39
C GLY A 10 -18.69 -15.48 -51.77
N ILE A 11 -18.94 -14.43 -50.99
CA ILE A 11 -17.90 -13.58 -50.39
C ILE A 11 -17.03 -14.34 -49.37
N GLN A 12 -17.60 -15.34 -48.68
CA GLN A 12 -16.84 -16.18 -47.75
C GLN A 12 -15.72 -17.01 -48.43
N ASN A 13 -15.86 -17.33 -49.72
CA ASN A 13 -14.93 -18.20 -50.45
C ASN A 13 -13.98 -17.45 -51.41
N TYR A 14 -14.21 -16.17 -51.69
CA TYR A 14 -13.41 -15.40 -52.66
C TYR A 14 -12.64 -14.25 -51.99
N HIS A 15 -11.38 -14.52 -51.63
CA HIS A 15 -10.50 -13.62 -50.87
C HIS A 15 -10.27 -12.24 -51.51
N PHE A 16 -10.25 -12.13 -52.84
CA PHE A 16 -10.06 -10.86 -53.54
C PHE A 16 -11.26 -9.91 -53.43
N ALA A 17 -12.45 -10.43 -53.12
CA ALA A 17 -13.68 -9.63 -53.06
C ALA A 17 -13.71 -8.72 -51.83
N TRP A 18 -13.03 -9.12 -50.74
CA TRP A 18 -13.02 -8.34 -49.50
C TRP A 18 -12.37 -6.98 -49.65
N ASP A 19 -11.38 -6.82 -50.52
CA ASP A 19 -10.71 -5.55 -50.75
C ASP A 19 -11.68 -4.50 -51.32
N ILE A 20 -12.45 -4.91 -52.31
CA ILE A 20 -13.46 -4.06 -52.98
C ILE A 20 -14.64 -3.81 -52.03
N VAL A 21 -15.06 -4.84 -51.28
CA VAL A 21 -16.17 -4.74 -50.33
C VAL A 21 -15.82 -3.79 -49.19
N LEU A 22 -14.66 -3.95 -48.54
CA LEU A 22 -14.24 -3.10 -47.43
C LEU A 22 -14.02 -1.65 -47.88
N GLN A 23 -13.36 -1.42 -49.02
CA GLN A 23 -13.19 -0.06 -49.57
C GLN A 23 -14.53 0.63 -49.80
N LYS A 24 -15.53 -0.08 -50.34
CA LYS A 24 -16.86 0.48 -50.54
C LYS A 24 -17.57 0.76 -49.21
N LEU A 25 -17.44 -0.14 -48.23
CA LEU A 25 -18.07 0.01 -46.92
C LEU A 25 -17.47 1.15 -46.09
N TYR A 26 -16.16 1.41 -46.23
CA TYR A 26 -15.49 2.52 -45.55
C TYR A 26 -15.90 3.90 -46.10
N THR A 27 -16.42 3.96 -47.33
CA THR A 27 -16.87 5.20 -47.99
C THR A 27 -18.35 5.54 -47.77
N LEU A 28 -19.12 4.68 -47.08
CA LEU A 28 -20.54 4.92 -46.82
C LEU A 28 -20.75 5.99 -45.72
N PRO A 29 -21.74 6.89 -45.85
CA PRO A 29 -22.00 7.94 -44.85
C PRO A 29 -22.40 7.36 -43.49
N SER A 30 -21.88 7.94 -42.40
CA SER A 30 -22.04 7.47 -41.01
C SER A 30 -23.49 7.27 -40.54
N ASN A 31 -24.47 7.96 -41.14
CA ASN A 31 -25.89 7.84 -40.78
C ASN A 31 -26.54 6.49 -41.11
N GLN A 32 -25.90 5.62 -41.92
CA GLN A 32 -26.39 4.27 -42.23
C GLN A 32 -25.66 3.15 -41.47
N ASN A 33 -24.61 3.47 -40.72
CA ASN A 33 -23.74 2.48 -40.07
C ASN A 33 -24.06 2.22 -38.58
N GLY A 34 -25.12 2.85 -38.02
CA GLY A 34 -25.34 2.89 -36.56
C GLY A 34 -26.75 2.63 -36.00
N SER A 35 -27.83 2.46 -36.79
CA SER A 35 -29.18 2.26 -36.21
C SER A 35 -29.79 0.91 -36.53
N SER A 36 -30.02 0.12 -35.47
CA SER A 36 -30.92 -1.02 -35.50
C SER A 36 -32.37 -0.52 -35.71
N ARG A 37 -33.02 -1.06 -36.75
CA ARG A 37 -34.48 -1.05 -37.00
C ARG A 37 -35.16 0.33 -37.12
N THR A 38 -35.07 0.93 -38.29
CA THR A 38 -36.22 1.58 -38.92
C THR A 38 -36.54 0.87 -40.23
N GLN A 39 -37.77 0.37 -40.35
CA GLN A 39 -38.31 -0.23 -41.56
C GLN A 39 -38.47 0.86 -42.62
N ASP A 40 -37.40 1.21 -43.34
CA ASP A 40 -37.52 1.85 -44.65
C ASP A 40 -37.16 0.83 -45.72
N LEU A 41 -38.19 0.42 -46.46
CA LEU A 41 -38.20 -0.65 -47.47
C LEU A 41 -37.35 -0.37 -48.73
N ASN A 42 -36.37 0.54 -48.69
CA ASN A 42 -35.60 0.97 -49.87
C ASN A 42 -34.07 1.14 -49.66
N ALA A 43 -33.44 0.51 -48.66
CA ALA A 43 -31.98 0.45 -48.57
C ALA A 43 -31.44 -0.78 -49.33
N THR A 44 -30.90 -0.59 -50.53
CA THR A 44 -30.33 -1.66 -51.38
C THR A 44 -28.88 -2.02 -51.03
N GLN A 45 -28.28 -1.42 -50.00
CA GLN A 45 -26.92 -1.69 -49.54
C GLN A 45 -26.91 -2.00 -48.04
N ALA A 46 -26.29 -3.12 -47.67
CA ALA A 46 -26.10 -3.53 -46.27
C ALA A 46 -25.01 -2.67 -45.61
N SER A 47 -25.20 -2.30 -44.35
CA SER A 47 -24.22 -1.50 -43.59
C SER A 47 -22.96 -2.31 -43.26
N PHE A 48 -21.88 -1.62 -42.87
CA PHE A 48 -20.67 -2.30 -42.40
C PHE A 48 -20.98 -3.25 -41.24
N THR A 49 -21.79 -2.80 -40.29
CA THR A 49 -22.17 -3.57 -39.09
C THR A 49 -22.95 -4.82 -39.43
N ASP A 50 -23.89 -4.74 -40.37
CA ASP A 50 -24.69 -5.90 -40.81
C ASP A 50 -23.81 -6.95 -41.47
N ILE A 51 -22.91 -6.53 -42.38
CA ILE A 51 -22.00 -7.45 -43.07
C ILE A 51 -20.99 -8.06 -42.10
N TRP A 52 -20.42 -7.26 -41.19
CA TRP A 52 -19.50 -7.76 -40.20
C TRP A 52 -20.18 -8.79 -39.28
N THR A 53 -21.38 -8.49 -38.80
CA THR A 53 -22.12 -9.38 -37.90
C THR A 53 -22.54 -10.67 -38.60
N ASP A 54 -23.14 -10.59 -39.79
CA ASP A 54 -23.70 -11.78 -40.45
C ASP A 54 -22.65 -12.64 -41.16
N VAL A 55 -21.69 -12.01 -41.83
CA VAL A 55 -20.72 -12.72 -42.68
C VAL A 55 -19.47 -13.11 -41.89
N VAL A 56 -18.97 -12.21 -41.04
CA VAL A 56 -17.72 -12.40 -40.32
C VAL A 56 -17.98 -13.04 -38.96
N ASP A 57 -18.80 -12.42 -38.10
CA ASP A 57 -19.01 -12.89 -36.73
C ASP A 57 -19.83 -14.19 -36.69
N ASN A 58 -21.02 -14.19 -37.30
CA ASN A 58 -21.92 -15.35 -37.36
C ASN A 58 -21.55 -16.36 -38.46
N GLY A 59 -20.63 -15.99 -39.36
CA GLY A 59 -20.15 -16.85 -40.44
C GLY A 59 -18.76 -17.42 -40.16
N LEU A 60 -17.72 -16.59 -40.28
CA LEU A 60 -16.32 -17.02 -40.14
C LEU A 60 -15.98 -17.45 -38.70
N PHE A 61 -16.52 -16.76 -37.69
CA PHE A 61 -16.24 -17.03 -36.28
C PHE A 61 -17.32 -17.89 -35.57
N ALA A 62 -18.31 -18.41 -36.31
CA ALA A 62 -19.32 -19.29 -35.73
C ALA A 62 -18.68 -20.48 -34.98
N ALA A 63 -19.37 -20.98 -33.95
CA ALA A 63 -18.85 -22.09 -33.13
C ALA A 63 -18.46 -23.31 -33.98
N ALA A 64 -19.30 -23.67 -34.95
CA ALA A 64 -19.10 -24.79 -35.88
C ALA A 64 -18.17 -24.49 -37.08
N SER A 65 -17.60 -23.28 -37.17
CA SER A 65 -16.70 -22.93 -38.28
C SER A 65 -15.33 -23.59 -38.13
N SER A 66 -14.78 -24.01 -39.28
CA SER A 66 -13.46 -24.63 -39.37
C SER A 66 -12.34 -23.67 -38.94
N GLU A 67 -11.18 -24.22 -38.58
CA GLU A 67 -10.02 -23.42 -38.20
C GLU A 67 -9.55 -22.53 -39.37
N GLU A 68 -9.62 -23.01 -40.60
CA GLU A 68 -9.32 -22.22 -41.80
C GLU A 68 -10.23 -20.99 -41.92
N ARG A 69 -11.55 -21.14 -41.71
CA ARG A 69 -12.49 -20.01 -41.76
C ARG A 69 -12.21 -18.99 -40.66
N LYS A 70 -11.91 -19.46 -39.45
CA LYS A 70 -11.51 -18.59 -38.33
C LYS A 70 -10.18 -17.88 -38.61
N TYR A 71 -9.22 -18.56 -39.24
CA TYR A 71 -7.96 -17.97 -39.70
C TYR A 71 -8.21 -16.81 -40.68
N TRP A 72 -9.10 -17.01 -41.66
CA TRP A 72 -9.51 -15.95 -42.58
C TRP A 72 -10.22 -14.80 -41.87
N GLY A 73 -11.06 -15.11 -40.88
CA GLY A 73 -11.67 -14.11 -40.01
C GLY A 73 -10.61 -13.25 -39.31
N PHE A 74 -9.54 -13.85 -38.79
CA PHE A 74 -8.45 -13.08 -38.16
C PHE A 74 -7.64 -12.25 -39.15
N LEU A 75 -7.41 -12.74 -40.38
CA LEU A 75 -6.79 -11.93 -41.43
C LEU A 75 -7.63 -10.71 -41.78
N LEU A 76 -8.96 -10.89 -41.88
CA LEU A 76 -9.88 -9.80 -42.14
C LEU A 76 -9.91 -8.80 -40.98
N PHE A 77 -9.91 -9.28 -39.73
CA PHE A 77 -9.77 -8.43 -38.54
C PHE A 77 -8.47 -7.61 -38.59
N ILE A 78 -7.32 -8.24 -38.83
CA ILE A 78 -6.03 -7.53 -38.94
C ILE A 78 -6.08 -6.46 -40.03
N LYS A 79 -6.69 -6.77 -41.18
CA LYS A 79 -6.85 -5.82 -42.28
C LYS A 79 -7.72 -4.62 -41.86
N THR A 80 -8.88 -4.87 -41.29
CA THR A 80 -9.78 -3.82 -40.80
C THR A 80 -9.10 -2.95 -39.73
N MET A 81 -8.35 -3.54 -38.79
CA MET A 81 -7.59 -2.78 -37.78
C MET A 81 -6.53 -1.86 -38.40
N ASN A 82 -5.95 -2.25 -39.54
CA ASN A 82 -4.91 -1.48 -40.22
C ASN A 82 -5.44 -0.41 -41.17
N GLU A 83 -6.59 -0.62 -41.81
CA GLU A 83 -7.07 0.17 -42.94
C GLU A 83 -8.38 0.92 -42.67
N ALA A 84 -9.22 0.45 -41.74
CA ALA A 84 -10.53 1.04 -41.52
C ALA A 84 -10.45 2.38 -40.77
N PRO A 85 -11.43 3.29 -40.98
CA PRO A 85 -11.66 4.43 -40.12
C PRO A 85 -11.87 4.02 -38.64
N PRO A 86 -11.43 4.82 -37.65
CA PRO A 86 -11.51 4.46 -36.22
C PRO A 86 -12.89 4.01 -35.76
N HIS A 87 -13.92 4.76 -36.12
CA HIS A 87 -15.31 4.48 -35.76
C HIS A 87 -15.84 3.15 -36.33
N LEU A 88 -15.31 2.65 -37.45
CA LEU A 88 -15.66 1.34 -38.00
C LEU A 88 -14.80 0.23 -37.40
N ALA A 89 -13.51 0.51 -37.16
CA ALA A 89 -12.62 -0.41 -36.46
C ALA A 89 -13.13 -0.71 -35.04
N ALA A 90 -13.77 0.25 -34.36
CA ALA A 90 -14.38 0.03 -33.04
C ALA A 90 -15.54 -0.99 -33.06
N LEU A 91 -16.20 -1.19 -34.21
CA LEU A 91 -17.38 -2.07 -34.33
C LEU A 91 -17.03 -3.55 -34.50
N VAL A 92 -15.75 -3.88 -34.70
CA VAL A 92 -15.32 -5.25 -35.02
C VAL A 92 -15.18 -6.17 -33.80
N PHE A 93 -15.22 -5.61 -32.58
CA PHE A 93 -15.16 -6.36 -31.32
C PHE A 93 -16.48 -7.08 -31.03
N THR A 94 -16.83 -8.04 -31.88
CA THR A 94 -18.09 -8.78 -31.86
C THR A 94 -18.01 -10.07 -31.04
N LYS A 95 -19.18 -10.60 -30.66
CA LYS A 95 -19.30 -11.68 -29.67
C LYS A 95 -18.54 -12.95 -30.05
N ASN A 96 -18.73 -13.49 -31.26
CA ASN A 96 -18.09 -14.75 -31.65
C ASN A 96 -16.60 -14.55 -31.91
N LEU A 97 -16.22 -13.42 -32.50
CA LEU A 97 -14.83 -13.03 -32.70
C LEU A 97 -14.10 -12.94 -31.37
N MET A 98 -14.62 -12.20 -30.39
CA MET A 98 -13.97 -12.03 -29.08
C MET A 98 -13.87 -13.33 -28.31
N ARG A 99 -14.92 -14.16 -28.34
CA ARG A 99 -14.87 -15.52 -27.76
C ARG A 99 -13.78 -16.36 -28.42
N CYS A 100 -13.72 -16.39 -29.75
CA CYS A 100 -12.69 -17.12 -30.47
C CYS A 100 -11.30 -16.53 -30.17
N PHE A 101 -11.19 -15.21 -30.09
CA PHE A 101 -9.94 -14.50 -29.90
C PHE A 101 -9.31 -14.80 -28.55
N MET A 102 -10.07 -14.62 -27.46
CA MET A 102 -9.62 -14.96 -26.11
C MET A 102 -9.27 -16.44 -25.98
N ASN A 103 -10.11 -17.31 -26.54
CA ASN A 103 -9.88 -18.74 -26.56
C ASN A 103 -8.54 -19.07 -27.27
N GLN A 104 -8.30 -18.56 -28.48
CA GLN A 104 -7.07 -18.87 -29.21
C GLN A 104 -5.80 -18.27 -28.58
N LEU A 105 -5.92 -17.16 -27.84
CA LEU A 105 -4.80 -16.59 -27.10
C LEU A 105 -4.44 -17.37 -25.81
N ALA A 106 -5.41 -18.00 -25.15
CA ALA A 106 -5.24 -18.61 -23.83
C ALA A 106 -4.21 -19.77 -23.75
N VAL A 107 -3.96 -20.46 -24.87
CA VAL A 107 -3.03 -21.61 -24.93
C VAL A 107 -2.21 -21.52 -26.22
N GLU A 108 -0.88 -21.55 -26.07
CA GLU A 108 0.07 -21.35 -27.17
C GLU A 108 0.04 -22.47 -28.23
N ASP A 109 -0.26 -23.70 -27.82
CA ASP A 109 -0.29 -24.88 -28.69
C ASP A 109 -1.50 -24.93 -29.65
N ARG A 110 -2.44 -23.99 -29.52
CA ARG A 110 -3.62 -23.96 -30.38
C ARG A 110 -3.24 -23.56 -31.80
N TYR A 111 -3.84 -24.22 -32.79
CA TYR A 111 -3.54 -24.02 -34.20
C TYR A 111 -3.60 -22.54 -34.65
N LEU A 112 -4.58 -21.78 -34.13
CA LEU A 112 -4.77 -20.37 -34.47
C LEU A 112 -4.08 -19.38 -33.52
N HIS A 113 -3.29 -19.85 -32.56
CA HIS A 113 -2.66 -18.98 -31.57
C HIS A 113 -1.77 -17.91 -32.24
N ARG A 114 -0.94 -18.31 -33.20
CA ARG A 114 -0.02 -17.38 -33.90
C ARG A 114 -0.76 -16.25 -34.63
N ILE A 115 -1.89 -16.55 -35.28
CA ILE A 115 -2.66 -15.53 -35.99
C ILE A 115 -3.44 -14.65 -35.00
N ALA A 116 -3.94 -15.20 -33.90
CA ALA A 116 -4.54 -14.44 -32.82
C ALA A 116 -3.52 -13.49 -32.18
N ALA A 117 -2.31 -13.95 -31.84
CA ALA A 117 -1.24 -13.09 -31.35
C ALA A 117 -0.88 -11.96 -32.33
N LYS A 118 -0.89 -12.24 -33.64
CA LYS A 118 -0.71 -11.22 -34.68
C LYS A 118 -1.87 -10.22 -34.72
N ALA A 119 -3.11 -10.68 -34.53
CA ALA A 119 -4.29 -9.82 -34.41
C ALA A 119 -4.18 -8.90 -33.19
N LEU A 120 -3.74 -9.40 -32.04
CA LEU A 120 -3.50 -8.59 -30.84
C LEU A 120 -2.45 -7.49 -31.08
N ARG A 121 -1.32 -7.82 -31.73
CA ARG A 121 -0.30 -6.84 -32.13
C ARG A 121 -0.84 -5.80 -33.11
N SER A 122 -1.81 -6.14 -33.96
CA SER A 122 -2.42 -5.17 -34.88
C SER A 122 -3.22 -4.08 -34.13
N ILE A 123 -3.83 -4.42 -32.99
CA ILE A 123 -4.48 -3.45 -32.10
C ILE A 123 -3.43 -2.50 -31.51
N GLN A 124 -2.34 -3.05 -30.97
CA GLN A 124 -1.25 -2.24 -30.41
C GLN A 124 -0.61 -1.33 -31.46
N ALA A 125 -0.39 -1.84 -32.68
CA ALA A 125 0.13 -1.06 -33.79
C ALA A 125 -0.85 0.01 -34.30
N ARG A 126 -2.17 -0.19 -34.15
CA ARG A 126 -3.16 0.85 -34.44
C ARG A 126 -3.06 1.98 -33.41
N ILE A 127 -3.04 1.65 -32.12
CA ILE A 127 -2.93 2.65 -31.04
C ILE A 127 -1.62 3.43 -31.13
N ALA A 128 -0.51 2.78 -31.51
CA ALA A 128 0.77 3.47 -31.72
C ALA A 128 0.74 4.48 -32.89
N ARG A 129 -0.12 4.26 -33.90
CA ARG A 129 -0.31 5.18 -35.03
C ARG A 129 -1.37 6.25 -34.74
N GLU A 130 -2.43 5.87 -34.04
CA GLU A 130 -3.60 6.68 -33.73
C GLU A 130 -3.98 6.50 -32.24
N PRO A 131 -3.38 7.30 -31.33
CA PRO A 131 -3.56 7.14 -29.88
C PRO A 131 -5.01 7.29 -29.40
N GLU A 132 -5.84 8.04 -30.12
CA GLU A 132 -7.27 8.24 -29.81
C GLU A 132 -8.06 6.92 -29.81
N PHE A 133 -7.62 5.91 -30.58
CA PHE A 133 -8.26 4.59 -30.65
C PHE A 133 -8.13 3.78 -29.35
N ILE A 134 -7.34 4.23 -28.37
CA ILE A 134 -7.12 3.50 -27.12
C ILE A 134 -8.42 3.29 -26.33
N VAL A 135 -9.32 4.27 -26.34
CA VAL A 135 -10.61 4.19 -25.62
C VAL A 135 -11.51 3.13 -26.27
N ASP A 136 -11.59 3.12 -27.60
CA ASP A 136 -12.33 2.10 -28.36
C ASP A 136 -11.73 0.71 -28.17
N ALA A 137 -10.40 0.58 -28.18
CA ALA A 137 -9.71 -0.69 -27.99
C ALA A 137 -9.97 -1.27 -26.59
N ILE A 138 -9.86 -0.47 -25.53
CA ILE A 138 -10.15 -0.94 -24.18
C ILE A 138 -11.65 -1.28 -24.04
N SER A 139 -12.53 -0.44 -24.60
CA SER A 139 -13.98 -0.70 -24.63
C SER A 139 -14.32 -2.01 -25.35
N GLY A 140 -13.64 -2.32 -26.45
CA GLY A 140 -13.82 -3.56 -27.21
C GLY A 140 -13.30 -4.80 -26.50
N LEU A 141 -12.11 -4.71 -25.87
CA LEU A 141 -11.46 -5.84 -25.20
C LEU A 141 -12.08 -6.17 -23.84
N MET A 142 -12.54 -5.16 -23.08
CA MET A 142 -13.11 -5.32 -21.74
C MET A 142 -14.63 -5.22 -21.69
N GLY A 143 -15.27 -4.68 -22.72
CA GLY A 143 -16.71 -4.42 -22.74
C GLY A 143 -17.58 -5.68 -22.88
N PRO A 144 -18.87 -5.53 -23.26
CA PRO A 144 -19.86 -6.62 -23.20
C PRO A 144 -19.53 -7.89 -23.99
N ASN A 145 -18.75 -7.75 -25.07
CA ASN A 145 -18.31 -8.89 -25.91
C ASN A 145 -16.93 -9.41 -25.49
N GLY A 146 -16.18 -8.64 -24.70
CA GLY A 146 -14.86 -8.97 -24.20
C GLY A 146 -14.93 -9.53 -22.77
N ALA A 147 -13.86 -9.30 -22.00
CA ALA A 147 -13.80 -9.70 -20.60
C ALA A 147 -12.88 -8.78 -19.78
N VAL A 148 -13.27 -8.44 -18.55
CA VAL A 148 -12.41 -7.63 -17.65
C VAL A 148 -11.10 -8.35 -17.33
N ASN A 149 -11.21 -9.66 -17.12
CA ASN A 149 -10.10 -10.57 -16.90
C ASN A 149 -9.44 -11.03 -18.22
N PHE A 150 -9.52 -10.23 -19.29
CA PHE A 150 -8.92 -10.55 -20.59
C PHE A 150 -7.44 -10.96 -20.46
N ASP A 151 -6.66 -10.19 -19.70
CA ASP A 151 -5.23 -10.45 -19.48
C ASP A 151 -5.00 -11.79 -18.78
N HIS A 152 -5.82 -12.13 -17.78
CA HIS A 152 -5.77 -13.44 -17.10
C HIS A 152 -6.16 -14.59 -18.03
N ILE A 153 -7.27 -14.46 -18.77
CA ILE A 153 -7.73 -15.50 -19.72
C ILE A 153 -6.67 -15.75 -20.80
N THR A 154 -6.10 -14.67 -21.35
CA THR A 154 -5.18 -14.74 -22.48
C THR A 154 -3.73 -14.96 -22.05
N LYS A 155 -3.42 -14.92 -20.75
CA LYS A 155 -2.05 -14.90 -20.20
C LYS A 155 -1.19 -13.78 -20.83
N THR A 156 -1.81 -12.63 -21.09
CA THR A 156 -1.13 -11.44 -21.63
C THR A 156 -1.22 -10.29 -20.62
N LYS A 157 -0.47 -9.21 -20.89
CA LYS A 157 -0.54 -7.94 -20.15
C LYS A 157 -1.02 -6.82 -21.07
N THR A 158 -2.02 -7.10 -21.89
CA THR A 158 -2.46 -6.19 -22.94
C THR A 158 -3.19 -5.01 -22.32
N ILE A 159 -4.24 -5.28 -21.53
CA ILE A 159 -5.05 -4.25 -20.89
C ILE A 159 -4.20 -3.42 -19.93
N GLU A 160 -3.38 -4.08 -19.11
CA GLU A 160 -2.45 -3.40 -18.20
C GLU A 160 -1.54 -2.40 -18.93
N LYS A 161 -0.94 -2.83 -20.06
CA LYS A 161 -0.10 -1.95 -20.89
C LYS A 161 -0.89 -0.81 -21.51
N LEU A 162 -2.09 -1.06 -22.04
CA LEU A 162 -2.92 0.01 -22.61
C LEU A 162 -3.27 1.05 -21.56
N ILE A 163 -3.67 0.63 -20.37
CA ILE A 163 -3.99 1.54 -19.27
C ILE A 163 -2.78 2.38 -18.87
N SER A 164 -1.58 1.78 -18.84
CA SER A 164 -0.32 2.50 -18.57
C SER A 164 0.09 3.50 -19.66
N THR A 165 -0.60 3.51 -20.81
CA THR A 165 -0.35 4.46 -21.91
C THR A 165 -1.44 5.53 -22.05
N LEU A 166 -2.47 5.50 -21.20
CA LEU A 166 -3.53 6.51 -21.22
C LEU A 166 -2.93 7.91 -20.99
N SER A 167 -3.42 8.89 -21.74
CA SER A 167 -3.25 10.31 -21.45
C SER A 167 -4.30 10.79 -20.45
N VAL A 168 -4.13 12.00 -19.90
CA VAL A 168 -5.08 12.64 -18.98
C VAL A 168 -6.48 12.75 -19.60
N ASP A 169 -6.57 13.11 -20.87
CA ASP A 169 -7.85 13.30 -21.58
C ASP A 169 -8.54 11.96 -21.85
N THR A 170 -7.80 10.98 -22.38
CA THR A 170 -8.34 9.63 -22.64
C THR A 170 -8.74 8.91 -21.35
N LEU A 171 -8.07 9.18 -20.22
CA LEU A 171 -8.48 8.66 -18.91
C LEU A 171 -9.83 9.24 -18.49
N LYS A 172 -10.12 10.50 -18.79
CA LYS A 172 -11.42 11.10 -18.48
C LYS A 172 -12.54 10.47 -19.30
N GLU A 173 -12.27 10.13 -20.56
CA GLU A 173 -13.22 9.49 -21.46
C GLU A 173 -13.55 8.04 -21.07
N ILE A 174 -12.61 7.32 -20.43
CA ILE A 174 -12.82 5.92 -20.06
C ILE A 174 -13.52 5.74 -18.70
N ILE A 175 -13.52 6.76 -17.83
CA ILE A 175 -14.15 6.69 -16.50
C ILE A 175 -15.63 6.25 -16.54
N PRO A 176 -16.49 6.77 -17.46
CA PRO A 176 -17.87 6.30 -17.58
C PRO A 176 -17.99 4.80 -17.92
N LEU A 177 -17.04 4.24 -18.68
CA LEU A 177 -16.99 2.81 -18.97
C LEU A 177 -16.69 2.03 -17.68
N PHE A 178 -15.65 2.41 -16.94
CA PHE A 178 -15.31 1.78 -15.66
C PHE A 178 -16.46 1.86 -14.66
N GLU A 179 -17.11 3.02 -14.55
CA GLU A 179 -18.29 3.20 -13.69
C GLU A 179 -19.39 2.20 -14.04
N LYS A 180 -19.71 2.07 -15.33
CA LYS A 180 -20.74 1.13 -15.80
C LYS A 180 -20.36 -0.31 -15.48
N MET A 181 -19.10 -0.69 -15.68
CA MET A 181 -18.61 -2.05 -15.44
C MET A 181 -18.52 -2.41 -13.95
N ILE A 182 -18.18 -1.44 -13.09
CA ILE A 182 -18.22 -1.62 -11.63
C ILE A 182 -19.67 -1.78 -11.16
N ALA A 183 -20.56 -0.92 -11.66
CA ALA A 183 -21.99 -0.95 -11.30
C ALA A 183 -22.67 -2.23 -11.78
N SER A 184 -22.37 -2.69 -13.01
CA SER A 184 -22.92 -3.92 -13.56
C SER A 184 -21.84 -4.75 -14.27
N PRO A 185 -21.18 -5.68 -13.54
CA PRO A 185 -20.17 -6.57 -14.11
C PRO A 185 -20.72 -7.58 -15.12
N GLY A 186 -22.04 -7.68 -15.30
CA GLY A 186 -22.68 -8.60 -16.24
C GLY A 186 -22.76 -10.06 -15.75
N MET A 187 -22.55 -10.29 -14.46
CA MET A 187 -22.63 -11.60 -13.81
C MET A 187 -23.61 -11.55 -12.64
N GLU A 188 -24.33 -12.65 -12.40
CA GLU A 188 -25.28 -12.76 -11.27
C GLU A 188 -24.58 -13.19 -9.97
N ASP A 189 -23.47 -13.93 -10.08
CA ASP A 189 -22.69 -14.39 -8.94
C ASP A 189 -21.94 -13.25 -8.23
N VAL A 190 -22.10 -13.18 -6.91
CA VAL A 190 -21.54 -12.10 -6.07
C VAL A 190 -20.02 -12.18 -6.00
N LYS A 191 -19.45 -13.39 -5.90
CA LYS A 191 -18.00 -13.61 -5.77
C LYS A 191 -17.26 -13.26 -7.06
N ALA A 192 -17.77 -13.73 -8.20
CA ALA A 192 -17.23 -13.37 -9.51
C ALA A 192 -17.35 -11.86 -9.77
N ALA A 193 -18.47 -11.24 -9.37
CA ALA A 193 -18.64 -9.79 -9.47
C ALA A 193 -17.64 -9.02 -8.60
N ALA A 194 -17.35 -9.49 -7.37
CA ALA A 194 -16.34 -8.92 -6.49
C ALA A 194 -14.93 -9.01 -7.11
N SER A 195 -14.54 -10.18 -7.64
CA SER A 195 -13.25 -10.37 -8.35
C SER A 195 -13.12 -9.43 -9.57
N THR A 196 -14.20 -9.26 -10.33
CA THR A 196 -14.22 -8.32 -11.47
C THR A 196 -14.02 -6.87 -11.01
N ARG A 197 -14.69 -6.46 -9.93
CA ARG A 197 -14.52 -5.12 -9.34
C ARG A 197 -13.11 -4.91 -8.81
N GLN A 198 -12.51 -5.92 -8.18
CA GLN A 198 -11.12 -5.88 -7.74
C GLN A 198 -10.16 -5.63 -8.91
N GLN A 199 -10.33 -6.32 -10.04
CA GLN A 199 -9.51 -6.08 -11.22
C GLN A 199 -9.69 -4.65 -11.77
N LEU A 200 -10.93 -4.16 -11.85
CA LEU A 200 -11.23 -2.79 -12.29
C LEU A 200 -10.57 -1.73 -11.40
N THR A 201 -10.58 -1.92 -10.08
CA THR A 201 -9.88 -1.00 -9.16
C THR A 201 -8.36 -1.06 -9.30
N GLY A 202 -7.79 -2.24 -9.57
CA GLY A 202 -6.36 -2.40 -9.86
C GLY A 202 -5.94 -1.66 -11.13
N TYR A 203 -6.77 -1.73 -12.17
CA TYR A 203 -6.62 -0.94 -13.40
C TYR A 203 -6.69 0.57 -13.15
N LEU A 204 -7.65 1.05 -12.35
CA LEU A 204 -7.74 2.46 -11.96
C LEU A 204 -6.51 2.91 -11.16
N LEU A 205 -6.00 2.09 -10.25
CA LEU A 205 -4.77 2.36 -9.50
C LEU A 205 -3.55 2.47 -10.43
N SER A 206 -3.41 1.57 -11.40
CA SER A 206 -2.34 1.59 -12.40
C SER A 206 -2.40 2.85 -13.28
N ALA A 207 -3.60 3.26 -13.69
CA ALA A 207 -3.82 4.53 -14.38
C ALA A 207 -3.35 5.72 -13.53
N VAL A 208 -3.76 5.80 -12.26
CA VAL A 208 -3.35 6.88 -11.35
C VAL A 208 -1.83 6.90 -11.16
N ARG A 209 -1.19 5.74 -10.99
CA ARG A 209 0.28 5.63 -10.85
C ARG A 209 1.03 6.21 -12.04
N THR A 210 0.58 5.86 -13.24
CA THR A 210 1.16 6.37 -14.49
C THR A 210 0.97 7.88 -14.60
N GLN A 211 -0.26 8.37 -14.36
CA GLN A 211 -0.56 9.80 -14.47
C GLN A 211 0.18 10.62 -13.41
N ALA A 212 0.22 10.17 -12.15
CA ALA A 212 0.92 10.87 -11.08
C ALA A 212 2.40 11.07 -11.41
N SER A 213 3.05 10.04 -11.97
CA SER A 213 4.46 10.10 -12.40
C SER A 213 4.69 11.09 -13.55
N SER A 214 3.76 11.16 -14.51
CA SER A 214 3.84 12.10 -15.63
C SER A 214 3.58 13.54 -15.19
N VAL A 215 2.61 13.76 -14.30
CA VAL A 215 2.09 15.07 -13.89
C VAL A 215 3.10 15.86 -13.06
N ILE A 216 3.92 15.19 -12.24
CA ILE A 216 5.01 15.80 -11.47
C ILE A 216 5.97 16.57 -12.40
N ASN A 217 6.07 16.17 -13.67
CA ASN A 217 7.03 16.74 -14.63
C ASN A 217 6.47 17.87 -15.52
N THR A 218 5.15 18.07 -15.62
CA THR A 218 4.56 18.90 -16.70
C THR A 218 3.54 19.96 -16.28
N THR A 219 3.00 19.92 -15.05
CA THR A 219 1.91 20.82 -14.63
C THR A 219 2.30 21.65 -13.42
N ALA A 220 1.66 22.80 -13.22
CA ALA A 220 1.74 23.55 -11.97
C ALA A 220 1.57 22.56 -10.79
N PRO A 221 2.59 22.38 -9.91
CA PRO A 221 2.67 21.27 -8.96
C PRO A 221 1.48 21.14 -7.98
N ASP A 222 0.64 22.16 -7.90
CA ASP A 222 -0.28 22.35 -6.79
C ASP A 222 -1.73 21.93 -7.08
N GLU A 223 -2.18 21.88 -8.35
CA GLU A 223 -3.56 21.46 -8.67
C GLU A 223 -3.66 19.96 -9.00
N LEU A 224 -4.71 19.31 -8.48
CA LEU A 224 -5.01 17.91 -8.78
C LEU A 224 -5.69 17.83 -10.15
N HIS A 225 -5.10 17.06 -11.07
CA HIS A 225 -5.69 16.86 -12.39
C HIS A 225 -7.13 16.36 -12.31
N SER A 226 -7.99 16.91 -13.17
CA SER A 226 -9.42 16.62 -13.14
C SER A 226 -9.71 15.12 -13.33
N SER A 227 -8.93 14.41 -14.15
CA SER A 227 -9.08 12.97 -14.39
C SER A 227 -8.73 12.13 -13.15
N ILE A 228 -7.62 12.43 -12.46
CA ILE A 228 -7.26 11.75 -11.20
C ILE A 228 -8.32 12.00 -10.13
N LYS A 229 -8.79 13.24 -10.03
CA LYS A 229 -9.91 13.59 -9.14
C LYS A 229 -11.15 12.76 -9.46
N SER A 230 -11.51 12.62 -10.73
CA SER A 230 -12.65 11.80 -11.15
C SER A 230 -12.47 10.32 -10.80
N VAL A 231 -11.26 9.76 -10.89
CA VAL A 231 -10.97 8.38 -10.44
C VAL A 231 -11.15 8.24 -8.92
N LEU A 232 -10.60 9.16 -8.12
CA LEU A 232 -10.77 9.15 -6.66
C LEU A 232 -12.24 9.24 -6.26
N LEU A 233 -13.03 10.11 -6.93
CA LEU A 233 -14.46 10.24 -6.68
C LEU A 233 -15.26 9.01 -7.14
N LEU A 234 -14.83 8.33 -8.21
CA LEU A 234 -15.43 7.07 -8.65
C LEU A 234 -15.23 5.99 -7.59
N LEU A 235 -14.02 5.85 -7.05
CA LEU A 235 -13.72 4.92 -5.96
C LEU A 235 -14.55 5.28 -4.71
N ALA A 236 -14.56 6.55 -4.30
CA ALA A 236 -15.32 7.02 -3.15
C ALA A 236 -16.83 6.76 -3.27
N ARG A 237 -17.41 6.92 -4.47
CA ARG A 237 -18.82 6.59 -4.74
C ARG A 237 -19.14 5.14 -4.36
N PHE A 238 -18.35 4.19 -4.84
CA PHE A 238 -18.60 2.76 -4.59
C PHE A 238 -18.10 2.28 -3.21
N ALA A 239 -17.21 3.05 -2.58
CA ALA A 239 -16.71 2.79 -1.23
C ALA A 239 -17.71 3.18 -0.13
N TYR A 240 -18.39 4.32 -0.28
CA TYR A 240 -19.15 4.95 0.81
C TYR A 240 -20.65 5.07 0.56
N PHE A 241 -21.14 4.80 -0.64
CA PHE A 241 -22.54 5.00 -0.97
C PHE A 241 -23.22 3.79 -1.58
N VAL A 242 -24.44 3.50 -1.11
CA VAL A 242 -25.31 2.43 -1.63
C VAL A 242 -26.56 3.04 -2.24
N HIS A 243 -27.04 2.44 -3.33
CA HIS A 243 -28.29 2.86 -3.95
C HIS A 243 -29.46 2.72 -2.96
N ASN A 244 -30.25 3.78 -2.79
CA ASN A 244 -31.47 3.76 -1.98
C ASN A 244 -32.68 3.89 -2.92
N GLU A 245 -33.60 2.92 -2.87
CA GLU A 245 -34.80 2.87 -3.71
C GLU A 245 -35.75 4.05 -3.48
N SER A 246 -35.65 4.71 -2.31
CA SER A 246 -36.59 5.75 -1.88
C SER A 246 -36.35 7.15 -2.48
N ASN A 247 -35.20 7.39 -3.13
CA ASN A 247 -34.85 8.70 -3.67
C ASN A 247 -34.64 8.65 -5.19
N ARG A 248 -34.93 9.77 -5.88
CA ARG A 248 -34.54 10.03 -7.28
C ARG A 248 -33.02 10.10 -7.40
N SER A 249 -32.36 8.96 -7.24
CA SER A 249 -30.91 8.83 -7.25
C SER A 249 -30.40 9.02 -8.68
N LYS A 250 -29.35 9.82 -8.84
CA LYS A 250 -28.64 9.99 -10.13
C LYS A 250 -27.75 8.79 -10.46
N LEU A 251 -27.74 7.77 -9.60
CA LEU A 251 -26.79 6.66 -9.66
C LEU A 251 -27.31 5.56 -10.58
N THR A 252 -26.40 5.01 -11.37
CA THR A 252 -26.58 3.72 -12.03
C THR A 252 -26.91 2.65 -10.98
N PRO A 253 -28.01 1.90 -11.11
CA PRO A 253 -28.34 0.83 -10.18
C PRO A 253 -27.23 -0.23 -10.22
N VAL A 254 -26.77 -0.63 -9.03
CA VAL A 254 -25.65 -1.56 -8.87
C VAL A 254 -26.17 -2.98 -8.79
N LYS A 255 -25.73 -3.85 -9.70
CA LYS A 255 -26.16 -5.25 -9.80
C LYS A 255 -24.97 -6.16 -10.13
N PRO A 256 -24.66 -7.18 -9.30
CA PRO A 256 -25.26 -7.50 -8.00
C PRO A 256 -24.90 -6.45 -6.93
N PRO A 257 -25.52 -6.44 -5.74
CA PRO A 257 -25.10 -5.57 -4.64
C PRO A 257 -23.59 -5.64 -4.36
N ILE A 258 -23.02 -4.57 -3.82
CA ILE A 258 -21.62 -4.54 -3.39
C ILE A 258 -21.59 -4.99 -1.94
N ALA A 259 -20.90 -6.09 -1.66
CA ALA A 259 -20.65 -6.57 -0.31
C ALA A 259 -19.67 -5.64 0.44
N GLU A 260 -19.73 -5.65 1.76
CA GLU A 260 -18.90 -4.82 2.63
C GLU A 260 -17.40 -4.99 2.37
N ALA A 261 -16.92 -6.22 2.22
CA ALA A 261 -15.52 -6.51 1.87
C ALA A 261 -15.09 -5.84 0.54
N THR A 262 -15.98 -5.76 -0.44
CA THR A 262 -15.69 -5.05 -1.70
C THR A 262 -15.69 -3.54 -1.52
N GLN A 263 -16.54 -3.00 -0.62
CA GLN A 263 -16.51 -1.57 -0.27
C GLN A 263 -15.20 -1.21 0.44
N GLU A 264 -14.74 -2.06 1.35
CA GLU A 264 -13.44 -1.91 2.00
C GLU A 264 -12.30 -1.93 0.99
N LEU A 265 -12.35 -2.83 0.01
CA LEU A 265 -11.41 -2.84 -1.11
C LEU A 265 -11.38 -1.49 -1.85
N PHE A 266 -12.54 -0.90 -2.14
CA PHE A 266 -12.59 0.45 -2.75
C PHE A 266 -11.95 1.52 -1.84
N ARG A 267 -12.19 1.47 -0.52
CA ARG A 267 -11.55 2.37 0.46
C ARG A 267 -10.02 2.22 0.45
N ASN A 268 -9.51 0.99 0.50
CA ASN A 268 -8.08 0.68 0.50
C ASN A 268 -7.42 1.09 -0.82
N ARG A 269 -8.07 0.86 -1.96
CA ARG A 269 -7.58 1.30 -3.27
C ARG A 269 -7.60 2.83 -3.41
N MET A 270 -8.58 3.52 -2.82
CA MET A 270 -8.58 4.99 -2.74
C MET A 270 -7.41 5.50 -1.89
N MET A 271 -7.15 4.91 -0.73
CA MET A 271 -6.00 5.26 0.11
C MET A 271 -4.66 5.02 -0.61
N SER A 272 -4.56 3.92 -1.37
CA SER A 272 -3.39 3.64 -2.22
C SER A 272 -3.18 4.72 -3.30
N CYS A 273 -4.27 5.16 -3.96
CA CYS A 273 -4.22 6.26 -4.91
C CYS A 273 -3.79 7.58 -4.23
N LEU A 274 -4.31 7.87 -3.03
CA LEU A 274 -3.92 9.06 -2.26
C LEU A 274 -2.42 9.04 -1.93
N HIS A 275 -1.88 7.91 -1.47
CA HIS A 275 -0.45 7.75 -1.19
C HIS A 275 0.42 8.07 -2.41
N ILE A 276 0.05 7.54 -3.58
CA ILE A 276 0.76 7.80 -4.82
C ILE A 276 0.68 9.29 -5.20
N VAL A 277 -0.50 9.89 -5.13
CA VAL A 277 -0.71 11.28 -5.58
C VAL A 277 -0.06 12.28 -4.63
N ILE A 278 -0.07 12.03 -3.32
CA ILE A 278 0.60 12.87 -2.31
C ILE A 278 2.12 12.86 -2.50
N SER A 279 2.66 11.78 -3.08
CA SER A 279 4.10 11.63 -3.28
C SER A 279 4.68 12.70 -4.20
N GLY A 280 5.57 13.55 -3.66
CA GLY A 280 6.32 14.53 -4.45
C GLY A 280 5.60 15.83 -4.75
N ARG A 281 4.47 16.13 -4.08
CA ARG A 281 3.76 17.41 -4.22
C ARG A 281 4.23 18.45 -3.19
N ASN A 282 4.20 19.72 -3.58
CA ASN A 282 4.51 20.85 -2.68
C ASN A 282 3.39 21.08 -1.66
N SER A 283 2.12 20.96 -2.06
CA SER A 283 0.95 20.97 -1.18
C SER A 283 0.27 19.60 -1.16
N PRO A 284 0.75 18.65 -0.33
CA PRO A 284 0.14 17.32 -0.23
C PRO A 284 -1.22 17.34 0.48
N ALA A 285 -1.47 18.32 1.34
CA ALA A 285 -2.71 18.43 2.13
C ALA A 285 -3.96 18.73 1.27
N ALA A 286 -3.78 19.44 0.14
CA ALA A 286 -4.89 19.84 -0.73
C ALA A 286 -5.67 18.67 -1.35
N VAL A 287 -4.98 17.53 -1.57
CA VAL A 287 -5.56 16.35 -2.24
C VAL A 287 -6.55 15.63 -1.32
N PRO A 288 -6.17 15.15 -0.12
CA PRO A 288 -7.11 14.58 0.86
C PRO A 288 -8.26 15.53 1.19
N TYR A 289 -7.96 16.82 1.41
CA TYR A 289 -8.98 17.82 1.69
C TYR A 289 -10.05 17.89 0.59
N THR A 290 -9.64 17.84 -0.68
CA THR A 290 -10.57 17.89 -1.82
C THR A 290 -11.45 16.65 -1.89
N VAL A 291 -10.90 15.47 -1.61
CA VAL A 291 -11.64 14.19 -1.60
C VAL A 291 -12.66 14.18 -0.46
N VAL A 292 -12.22 14.50 0.75
CA VAL A 292 -13.04 14.53 1.97
C VAL A 292 -14.17 15.54 1.85
N ARG A 293 -13.88 16.76 1.37
CA ARG A 293 -14.90 17.77 1.07
C ARG A 293 -15.95 17.26 0.08
N LYS A 294 -15.53 16.55 -0.97
CA LYS A 294 -16.45 16.04 -1.99
C LYS A 294 -17.32 14.90 -1.46
N ILE A 295 -16.77 13.99 -0.66
CA ILE A 295 -17.54 12.94 0.01
C ILE A 295 -18.61 13.55 0.91
N HIS A 296 -18.25 14.56 1.71
CA HIS A 296 -19.19 15.27 2.57
C HIS A 296 -20.27 16.02 1.79
N GLU A 297 -19.91 16.70 0.69
CA GLU A 297 -20.89 17.33 -0.21
C GLU A 297 -21.86 16.30 -0.80
N MET A 298 -21.36 15.13 -1.21
CA MET A 298 -22.19 14.05 -1.76
C MET A 298 -23.18 13.48 -0.73
N ASP A 299 -22.75 13.34 0.53
CA ASP A 299 -23.59 12.91 1.64
C ASP A 299 -24.67 13.95 1.97
N MET A 300 -24.29 15.24 2.11
CA MET A 300 -25.23 16.33 2.37
C MET A 300 -26.27 16.51 1.25
N GLU A 301 -25.89 16.30 -0.01
CA GLU A 301 -26.80 16.39 -1.15
C GLU A 301 -27.87 15.29 -1.13
N GLY A 302 -27.60 14.12 -0.52
CA GLY A 302 -28.51 12.97 -0.46
C GLY A 302 -28.86 12.34 -1.82
N THR A 303 -28.28 12.85 -2.92
CA THR A 303 -28.54 12.37 -4.29
C THR A 303 -27.70 11.16 -4.68
N TRP A 304 -26.65 10.87 -3.89
CA TRP A 304 -25.68 9.80 -4.10
C TRP A 304 -25.99 8.52 -3.33
N GLY A 305 -27.18 8.40 -2.72
CA GLY A 305 -27.63 7.19 -2.04
C GLY A 305 -27.46 7.25 -0.52
N LYS A 306 -27.60 6.11 0.15
CA LYS A 306 -27.38 5.99 1.60
C LYS A 306 -25.88 5.86 1.86
N PHE A 307 -25.34 6.66 2.77
CA PHE A 307 -23.97 6.49 3.25
C PHE A 307 -23.84 5.16 4.00
N VAL A 308 -22.79 4.38 3.70
CA VAL A 308 -22.59 3.01 4.20
C VAL A 308 -22.45 3.00 5.71
N ILE A 309 -21.64 3.90 6.25
CA ILE A 309 -21.34 3.94 7.68
C ILE A 309 -22.39 4.76 8.40
N GLU A 310 -23.13 4.10 9.27
CA GLU A 310 -24.14 4.76 10.09
C GLU A 310 -23.47 5.59 11.18
N MET A 311 -23.40 6.89 10.96
CA MET A 311 -22.90 7.84 11.97
C MET A 311 -24.07 8.29 12.84
N GLY A 312 -23.92 8.13 14.16
CA GLY A 312 -24.79 8.77 15.15
C GLY A 312 -24.78 10.31 15.02
N GLU A 313 -25.72 10.98 15.67
CA GLU A 313 -25.81 12.45 15.61
C GLU A 313 -24.52 13.11 16.13
N ASP A 314 -23.98 12.62 17.24
CA ASP A 314 -22.75 13.14 17.85
C ASP A 314 -21.54 13.04 16.91
N ILE A 315 -21.39 11.91 16.21
CA ILE A 315 -20.32 11.70 15.23
C ILE A 315 -20.46 12.67 14.05
N LYS A 316 -21.69 12.88 13.55
CA LYS A 316 -21.96 13.84 12.47
C LYS A 316 -21.66 15.28 12.91
N GLU A 317 -21.94 15.63 14.15
CA GLU A 317 -21.61 16.94 14.71
C GLU A 317 -20.10 17.16 14.79
N SER A 318 -19.35 16.17 15.31
CA SER A 318 -17.88 16.21 15.39
C SER A 318 -17.26 16.36 13.99
N VAL A 319 -17.69 15.55 13.02
CA VAL A 319 -17.24 15.65 11.61
C VAL A 319 -17.57 17.03 11.03
N THR A 320 -18.79 17.54 11.24
CA THR A 320 -19.20 18.86 10.74
C THR A 320 -18.36 19.99 11.37
N SER A 321 -18.03 19.88 12.65
CA SER A 321 -17.13 20.78 13.36
C SER A 321 -15.72 20.74 12.76
N ALA A 322 -15.16 19.55 12.53
CA ALA A 322 -13.87 19.35 11.87
C ALA A 322 -13.84 19.98 10.47
N PHE A 323 -14.90 19.82 9.66
CA PHE A 323 -15.03 20.49 8.36
C PHE A 323 -15.05 22.02 8.45
N LYS A 324 -15.71 22.59 9.47
CA LYS A 324 -15.68 24.04 9.71
C LYS A 324 -14.25 24.50 10.01
N THR A 325 -13.49 23.74 10.82
CA THR A 325 -12.08 24.03 11.11
C THR A 325 -11.21 23.91 9.87
N LEU A 326 -11.37 22.85 9.05
CA LEU A 326 -10.67 22.69 7.78
C LEU A 326 -10.90 23.86 6.81
N LYS A 327 -12.15 24.35 6.69
CA LYS A 327 -12.47 25.52 5.87
C LYS A 327 -11.75 26.78 6.36
N LYS A 328 -11.64 26.98 7.69
CA LYS A 328 -10.89 28.09 8.29
C LYS A 328 -9.39 27.98 8.04
N LEU A 329 -8.82 26.79 8.25
CA LEU A 329 -7.40 26.51 8.01
C LEU A 329 -7.00 26.77 6.55
N THR A 330 -7.81 26.28 5.60
CA THR A 330 -7.57 26.48 4.16
C THR A 330 -7.63 27.96 3.76
N HIS A 331 -8.45 28.76 4.45
CA HIS A 331 -8.49 30.21 4.22
C HIS A 331 -7.26 30.92 4.80
N LYS A 332 -6.84 30.53 6.01
CA LYS A 332 -5.63 31.05 6.66
C LYS A 332 -4.36 30.71 5.88
N GLU A 333 -4.27 29.51 5.29
CA GLU A 333 -3.12 29.06 4.48
C GLU A 333 -2.75 30.07 3.39
N LYS A 334 -3.74 30.68 2.74
CA LYS A 334 -3.53 31.65 1.64
C LYS A 334 -2.86 32.95 2.08
N HIS A 335 -2.90 33.25 3.38
CA HIS A 335 -2.40 34.50 3.96
C HIS A 335 -1.24 34.28 4.94
N ALA A 336 -0.84 33.03 5.18
CA ALA A 336 0.16 32.67 6.17
C ALA A 336 1.59 32.81 5.64
N GLU A 337 2.53 33.10 6.55
CA GLU A 337 3.97 33.07 6.25
C GLU A 337 4.47 31.63 6.03
N LYS A 338 5.64 31.44 5.39
CA LYS A 338 6.15 30.11 5.02
C LYS A 338 6.19 29.08 6.16
N LYS A 339 6.61 29.46 7.37
CA LYS A 339 6.69 28.54 8.52
C LYS A 339 5.29 28.17 9.02
N GLU A 340 4.42 29.17 9.20
CA GLU A 340 3.04 29.00 9.62
C GLU A 340 2.21 28.21 8.58
N ALA A 341 2.46 28.44 7.28
CA ALA A 341 1.85 27.70 6.19
C ALA A 341 2.16 26.20 6.25
N SER A 342 3.39 25.81 6.63
CA SER A 342 3.75 24.40 6.80
C SER A 342 2.98 23.74 7.95
N SER A 343 2.79 24.43 9.07
CA SER A 343 2.02 23.93 10.21
C SER A 343 0.52 23.86 9.88
N ILE A 344 -0.02 24.86 9.17
CA ILE A 344 -1.40 24.84 8.68
C ILE A 344 -1.61 23.68 7.70
N GLN A 345 -0.70 23.45 6.76
CA GLN A 345 -0.77 22.30 5.84
C GLN A 345 -0.74 20.96 6.56
N ALA A 346 0.12 20.82 7.57
CA ALA A 346 0.18 19.63 8.40
C ALA A 346 -1.15 19.37 9.12
N LEU A 347 -1.78 20.41 9.69
CA LEU A 347 -3.11 20.28 10.31
C LEU A 347 -4.21 19.97 9.28
N ILE A 348 -4.20 20.59 8.10
CA ILE A 348 -5.16 20.27 7.03
C ILE A 348 -5.05 18.79 6.63
N LEU A 349 -3.82 18.29 6.50
CA LEU A 349 -3.56 16.89 6.19
C LEU A 349 -4.09 15.97 7.30
N LEU A 350 -3.76 16.28 8.55
CA LEU A 350 -4.14 15.48 9.72
C LEU A 350 -5.67 15.41 9.84
N TYR A 351 -6.37 16.55 9.86
CA TYR A 351 -7.84 16.58 9.88
C TYR A 351 -8.47 15.83 8.70
N SER A 352 -7.94 15.99 7.49
CA SER A 352 -8.49 15.30 6.32
C SER A 352 -8.36 13.78 6.45
N MET A 353 -7.22 13.30 6.96
CA MET A 353 -7.00 11.87 7.16
C MET A 353 -7.81 11.30 8.32
N THR A 354 -7.95 12.03 9.44
CA THR A 354 -8.81 11.61 10.55
C THR A 354 -10.27 11.51 10.12
N ILE A 355 -10.78 12.48 9.34
CA ILE A 355 -12.15 12.39 8.78
C ILE A 355 -12.28 11.17 7.85
N LEU A 356 -11.26 10.85 7.04
CA LEU A 356 -11.29 9.62 6.23
C LEU A 356 -11.32 8.36 7.08
N GLN A 357 -10.69 8.34 8.25
CA GLN A 357 -10.76 7.21 9.17
C GLN A 357 -12.15 7.08 9.81
N VAL A 358 -12.77 8.19 10.23
CA VAL A 358 -14.18 8.19 10.66
C VAL A 358 -15.07 7.66 9.53
N TYR A 359 -14.81 8.08 8.29
CA TYR A 359 -15.49 7.57 7.11
C TYR A 359 -15.14 6.13 6.76
N ASN A 360 -14.16 5.50 7.40
CA ASN A 360 -13.85 4.09 7.24
C ASN A 360 -14.43 3.24 8.39
N GLY A 361 -15.14 3.85 9.36
CA GLY A 361 -15.75 3.16 10.49
C GLY A 361 -14.83 3.02 11.71
N ASP A 362 -13.73 3.76 11.75
CA ASP A 362 -12.79 3.79 12.88
C ASP A 362 -13.39 4.60 14.04
N ALA A 363 -13.70 3.94 15.15
CA ALA A 363 -14.33 4.56 16.32
C ALA A 363 -13.39 5.57 17.00
N ASP A 364 -12.12 5.20 17.15
CA ASP A 364 -11.08 6.03 17.80
C ASP A 364 -10.83 7.33 17.03
N ALA A 365 -11.10 7.32 15.73
CA ALA A 365 -10.96 8.51 14.89
C ALA A 365 -11.91 9.64 15.28
N VAL A 366 -13.04 9.36 15.94
CA VAL A 366 -13.95 10.41 16.42
C VAL A 366 -13.32 11.15 17.61
N GLU A 367 -12.75 10.42 18.57
CA GLU A 367 -12.05 11.01 19.72
C GLU A 367 -10.84 11.83 19.26
N MET A 368 -10.08 11.30 18.29
CA MET A 368 -8.98 12.05 17.65
C MET A 368 -9.42 13.37 17.01
N LEU A 369 -10.66 13.50 16.51
CA LEU A 369 -11.15 14.78 15.97
C LEU A 369 -11.33 15.85 17.06
N ASP A 370 -11.74 15.44 18.25
CA ASP A 370 -11.92 16.33 19.39
C ASP A 370 -10.57 16.73 20.00
N GLU A 371 -9.63 15.80 20.14
CA GLU A 371 -8.23 16.10 20.50
C GLU A 371 -7.55 17.03 19.48
N LEU A 372 -7.79 16.79 18.19
CA LEU A 372 -7.31 17.68 17.13
C LEU A 372 -7.86 19.10 17.24
N LYS A 373 -9.12 19.25 17.65
CA LYS A 373 -9.74 20.55 17.87
C LYS A 373 -9.05 21.29 19.02
N PHE A 374 -8.68 20.58 20.08
CA PHE A 374 -7.86 21.13 21.16
C PHE A 374 -6.47 21.55 20.64
N CYS A 375 -5.77 20.67 19.91
CA CYS A 375 -4.48 20.99 19.28
C CYS A 375 -4.57 22.25 18.40
N TYR A 376 -5.60 22.37 17.57
CA TYR A 376 -5.82 23.54 16.72
C TYR A 376 -6.02 24.83 17.52
N SER A 377 -6.83 24.80 18.60
CA SER A 377 -7.02 25.98 19.45
C SER A 377 -5.73 26.39 20.15
N THR A 378 -4.90 25.42 20.52
CA THR A 378 -3.63 25.66 21.20
C THR A 378 -2.57 26.22 20.26
N PHE A 379 -2.39 25.63 19.08
CA PHE A 379 -1.31 26.02 18.16
C PHE A 379 -1.60 27.25 17.30
N LEU A 380 -2.88 27.51 16.99
CA LEU A 380 -3.31 28.58 16.08
C LEU A 380 -4.36 29.53 16.69
N GLY A 381 -4.68 29.35 17.98
CA GLY A 381 -5.48 30.30 18.76
C GLY A 381 -4.63 31.43 19.33
N HIS A 382 -5.25 32.59 19.58
CA HIS A 382 -4.52 33.82 19.92
C HIS A 382 -4.07 33.93 21.38
N LYS A 383 -4.43 32.98 22.26
CA LYS A 383 -4.06 32.94 23.68
C LYS A 383 -4.22 31.51 24.19
N SER A 384 -3.13 30.76 24.34
CA SER A 384 -3.09 29.59 25.22
C SER A 384 -2.12 29.89 26.35
N GLU A 385 -2.46 29.45 27.56
CA GLU A 385 -1.49 29.44 28.66
C GLU A 385 -0.37 28.44 28.34
N ARG A 386 0.79 28.56 29.01
CA ARG A 386 1.95 27.71 28.70
C ARG A 386 1.66 26.23 28.93
N ASP A 387 0.86 25.92 29.95
CA ASP A 387 0.48 24.55 30.30
C ASP A 387 -0.46 23.94 29.24
N GLU A 388 -1.43 24.71 28.73
CA GLU A 388 -2.30 24.29 27.63
C GLU A 388 -1.52 24.03 26.32
N ALA A 389 -0.41 24.75 26.12
CA ALA A 389 0.49 24.56 24.98
C ALA A 389 1.24 23.22 25.02
N GLU A 390 1.66 22.81 26.21
CA GLU A 390 2.33 21.53 26.42
C GLU A 390 1.34 20.37 26.27
N GLU A 391 0.15 20.47 26.87
CA GLU A 391 -0.94 19.49 26.70
C GLU A 391 -1.36 19.31 25.23
N GLY A 392 -1.45 20.41 24.47
CA GLY A 392 -1.80 20.34 23.05
C GLY A 392 -0.72 19.69 22.19
N SER A 393 0.55 19.79 22.58
CA SER A 393 1.64 19.07 21.90
C SER A 393 1.70 17.60 22.29
N ASP A 394 1.35 17.26 23.52
CA ASP A 394 1.30 15.86 23.96
C ASP A 394 0.18 15.13 23.21
N ALA A 395 -1.02 15.71 23.16
CA ALA A 395 -2.13 15.17 22.36
C ALA A 395 -1.76 15.01 20.88
N LEU A 396 -1.04 15.97 20.29
CA LEU A 396 -0.58 15.85 18.91
C LEU A 396 0.38 14.65 18.72
N VAL A 397 1.31 14.42 19.67
CA VAL A 397 2.22 13.27 19.59
C VAL A 397 1.44 11.96 19.68
N GLU A 398 0.47 11.85 20.60
CA GLU A 398 -0.38 10.65 20.73
C GLU A 398 -1.19 10.35 19.47
N ILE A 399 -1.80 11.38 18.85
CA ILE A 399 -2.48 11.23 17.56
C ILE A 399 -1.50 10.69 16.49
N LEU A 400 -0.28 11.24 16.43
CA LEU A 400 0.73 10.80 15.46
C LEU A 400 1.21 9.37 15.72
N LEU A 401 1.26 8.94 16.98
CA LEU A 401 1.56 7.57 17.39
C LEU A 401 0.44 6.60 16.97
N SER A 402 -0.83 6.98 17.17
CA SER A 402 -1.98 6.22 16.66
C SER A 402 -1.94 6.07 15.13
N PHE A 403 -1.60 7.12 14.39
CA PHE A 403 -1.39 7.00 12.95
C PHE A 403 -0.16 6.18 12.57
N ALA A 404 0.93 6.31 13.34
CA ALA A 404 2.16 5.57 13.10
C ALA A 404 2.04 4.09 13.46
N SER A 405 1.07 3.68 14.27
CA SER A 405 0.84 2.28 14.62
C SER A 405 0.18 1.51 13.46
N LYS A 406 -0.72 2.18 12.71
CA LYS A 406 -1.48 1.62 11.58
C LYS A 406 -0.57 1.16 10.44
N GLN A 407 -0.83 -0.03 9.87
CA GLN A 407 -0.05 -0.63 8.78
C GLN A 407 -0.28 0.05 7.41
N SER A 408 -0.06 1.36 7.31
CA SER A 408 -0.24 2.12 6.08
C SER A 408 0.95 3.02 5.78
N GLN A 409 1.50 2.91 4.57
CA GLN A 409 2.56 3.82 4.10
C GLN A 409 2.06 5.28 4.05
N LEU A 410 0.76 5.48 3.78
CA LEU A 410 0.14 6.80 3.79
C LEU A 410 0.21 7.45 5.17
N PHE A 411 -0.21 6.72 6.21
CA PHE A 411 -0.20 7.22 7.58
C PHE A 411 1.23 7.41 8.10
N ARG A 412 2.16 6.49 7.80
CA ARG A 412 3.59 6.69 8.10
C ARG A 412 4.12 7.99 7.53
N ARG A 413 3.86 8.25 6.25
CA ARG A 413 4.34 9.46 5.57
C ARG A 413 3.71 10.71 6.16
N MET A 414 2.42 10.66 6.44
CA MET A 414 1.71 11.74 7.11
C MET A 414 2.34 12.02 8.47
N SER A 415 2.57 10.99 9.31
CA SER A 415 3.14 11.18 10.63
C SER A 415 4.50 11.86 10.57
N VAL A 416 5.37 11.42 9.66
CA VAL A 416 6.67 12.06 9.40
C VAL A 416 6.53 13.52 8.96
N GLN A 417 5.58 13.81 8.07
CA GLN A 417 5.39 15.15 7.55
C GLN A 417 4.84 16.11 8.62
N VAL A 418 3.82 15.67 9.36
CA VAL A 418 3.19 16.47 10.42
C VAL A 418 4.17 16.67 11.56
N PHE A 419 4.83 15.61 12.03
CA PHE A 419 5.87 15.71 13.05
C PHE A 419 6.99 16.67 12.62
N GLY A 420 7.39 16.63 11.36
CA GLY A 420 8.35 17.60 10.82
C GLY A 420 7.90 19.05 10.97
N ALA A 421 6.62 19.38 10.87
CA ALA A 421 6.12 20.75 11.04
C ALA A 421 6.06 21.19 12.51
N PHE A 422 5.91 20.24 13.44
CA PHE A 422 5.69 20.50 14.86
C PHE A 422 6.84 20.04 15.78
N ALA A 423 7.95 19.54 15.23
CA ALA A 423 9.08 19.00 16.00
C ALA A 423 9.64 19.98 17.05
N ASP A 424 9.62 21.28 16.76
CA ASP A 424 10.10 22.34 17.66
C ASP A 424 9.25 22.50 18.94
N GLN A 425 8.03 21.92 18.95
CA GLN A 425 7.02 22.10 20.00
C GLN A 425 6.86 20.86 20.89
N VAL A 426 7.56 19.76 20.57
CA VAL A 426 7.51 18.50 21.33
C VAL A 426 8.03 18.72 22.75
N THR A 427 7.23 18.29 23.73
CA THR A 427 7.52 18.40 25.17
C THR A 427 8.36 17.21 25.67
N ALA A 428 8.70 17.23 26.96
CA ALA A 428 9.34 16.07 27.62
C ALA A 428 8.41 14.84 27.67
N THR A 429 7.11 15.04 27.91
CA THR A 429 6.11 13.96 28.00
C THR A 429 5.92 13.31 26.63
N GLY A 430 5.66 14.09 25.57
CA GLY A 430 5.53 13.54 24.22
C GLY A 430 6.81 12.85 23.73
N LEU A 431 8.00 13.34 24.13
CA LEU A 431 9.25 12.63 23.84
C LEU A 431 9.35 11.29 24.60
N GLN A 432 8.84 11.23 25.83
CA GLN A 432 8.79 10.01 26.62
C GLN A 432 7.82 8.98 26.00
N SER A 433 6.63 9.39 25.52
CA SER A 433 5.73 8.48 24.81
C SER A 433 6.39 7.81 23.60
N LEU A 434 7.21 8.55 22.84
CA LEU A 434 8.02 7.99 21.74
C LEU A 434 9.07 7.00 22.25
N ILE A 435 9.69 7.25 23.40
CA ILE A 435 10.69 6.36 24.01
C ILE A 435 10.03 5.06 24.50
N ASP A 436 8.88 5.15 25.18
CA ASP A 436 8.20 4.01 25.79
C ASP A 436 7.85 2.93 24.76
N ILE A 437 7.42 3.34 23.56
CA ILE A 437 7.16 2.43 22.43
C ILE A 437 8.43 1.65 22.02
N LEU A 438 9.60 2.28 22.09
CA LEU A 438 10.85 1.61 21.74
C LEU A 438 11.27 0.59 22.80
N GLU A 439 10.94 0.85 24.07
CA GLU A 439 11.27 -0.01 25.21
C GLU A 439 10.33 -1.21 25.37
N ALA A 440 9.09 -1.09 24.91
CA ALA A 440 8.11 -2.18 24.90
C ALA A 440 8.62 -3.41 24.12
N LYS A 441 8.13 -4.61 24.46
CA LYS A 441 8.65 -5.87 23.89
C LYS A 441 8.16 -6.09 22.46
N ASP A 442 9.00 -6.72 21.62
CA ASP A 442 8.66 -7.11 20.23
C ASP A 442 7.74 -8.35 20.14
N THR A 443 6.92 -8.60 21.17
CA THR A 443 6.06 -9.80 21.33
C THR A 443 4.60 -9.41 21.34
N LEU A 444 3.68 -10.37 21.13
CA LEU A 444 2.23 -10.17 21.30
C LEU A 444 1.90 -9.42 22.60
N ALA A 445 2.46 -9.85 23.74
CA ALA A 445 2.27 -9.17 25.02
C ALA A 445 2.74 -7.70 25.07
N GLY A 446 3.72 -7.32 24.25
CA GLY A 446 4.17 -5.93 24.16
C GLY A 446 3.36 -5.11 23.16
N GLN A 447 2.73 -5.77 22.19
CA GLN A 447 1.67 -5.16 21.38
C GLN A 447 0.45 -4.91 22.27
N GLU A 448 -0.07 -5.94 22.94
CA GLU A 448 -1.19 -5.83 23.89
C GLU A 448 -0.90 -4.74 24.94
N GLU A 449 0.29 -4.66 25.55
CA GLU A 449 0.62 -3.58 26.50
C GLU A 449 0.49 -2.16 25.91
N ILE A 450 0.89 -1.96 24.64
CA ILE A 450 0.79 -0.65 23.97
C ILE A 450 -0.65 -0.34 23.54
N PHE A 451 -1.40 -1.34 23.09
CA PHE A 451 -2.72 -1.14 22.49
C PHE A 451 -3.89 -1.36 23.48
N GLU A 452 -3.76 -2.21 24.49
CA GLU A 452 -4.75 -2.41 25.58
C GLU A 452 -4.81 -1.22 26.55
N THR A 453 -3.76 -0.38 26.62
CA THR A 453 -3.84 0.87 27.41
C THR A 453 -4.88 1.86 26.82
N GLN A 454 -5.43 1.58 25.63
CA GLN A 454 -6.57 2.30 25.03
C GLN A 454 -7.92 1.56 25.18
N GLU A 455 -7.97 0.33 25.71
CA GLU A 455 -9.21 -0.43 25.85
C GLU A 455 -9.70 -0.48 27.30
N VAL A 456 -10.52 0.50 27.70
CA VAL A 456 -11.39 0.30 28.87
C VAL A 456 -12.67 -0.38 28.41
N GLY A 457 -12.61 -1.71 28.33
CA GLY A 457 -13.76 -2.59 28.48
C GLY A 457 -14.53 -2.95 27.21
N SER A 458 -14.15 -4.08 26.61
CA SER A 458 -15.16 -5.00 26.07
C SER A 458 -14.71 -6.45 26.27
N ASP A 459 -15.43 -7.14 27.16
CA ASP A 459 -15.34 -8.59 27.34
C ASP A 459 -16.00 -9.22 26.10
N VAL A 460 -15.22 -9.45 25.05
CA VAL A 460 -15.71 -10.10 23.83
C VAL A 460 -15.51 -11.60 24.00
N GLU A 461 -16.59 -12.28 24.39
CA GLU A 461 -16.71 -13.72 24.30
C GLU A 461 -16.34 -14.21 22.90
N MET A 462 -15.44 -15.19 22.85
CA MET A 462 -14.97 -15.89 21.66
C MET A 462 -16.15 -16.52 20.91
N VAL A 463 -16.61 -15.91 19.83
CA VAL A 463 -17.54 -16.54 18.88
C VAL A 463 -16.73 -17.19 17.77
N ASP A 464 -16.83 -18.52 17.71
CA ASP A 464 -16.26 -19.42 16.70
C ASP A 464 -16.68 -19.01 15.26
N PRO A 465 -15.75 -18.67 14.35
CA PRO A 465 -16.11 -18.43 12.97
C PRO A 465 -16.19 -19.78 12.23
N GLU A 466 -17.42 -20.23 11.99
CA GLU A 466 -17.68 -21.28 11.02
C GLU A 466 -17.13 -20.90 9.63
N ASN A 467 -16.07 -21.60 9.25
CA ASN A 467 -15.72 -22.09 7.92
C ASN A 467 -16.21 -21.28 6.70
N ASN A 468 -15.33 -20.47 6.14
CA ASN A 468 -15.37 -20.13 4.71
C ASN A 468 -13.94 -20.18 4.16
N ASP A 469 -13.68 -21.21 3.34
CA ASP A 469 -12.45 -21.32 2.55
C ASP A 469 -12.42 -20.18 1.52
N ASP A 470 -11.47 -19.26 1.65
CA ASP A 470 -11.06 -18.42 0.53
C ASP A 470 -9.55 -18.19 0.53
N ASP A 471 -8.94 -18.57 -0.59
CA ASP A 471 -7.54 -18.36 -0.93
C ASP A 471 -7.23 -16.85 -1.01
N GLU A 472 -6.77 -16.26 0.10
CA GLU A 472 -6.17 -14.92 0.10
C GLU A 472 -4.77 -14.96 -0.48
N VAL A 473 -4.66 -14.52 -1.73
CA VAL A 473 -3.39 -14.14 -2.35
C VAL A 473 -2.91 -12.81 -1.76
N ASP A 474 -1.83 -12.92 -0.99
CA ASP A 474 -1.04 -11.87 -0.35
C ASP A 474 -0.49 -10.86 -1.39
N ASP A 475 -1.08 -9.65 -1.46
CA ASP A 475 -0.63 -8.52 -2.29
C ASP A 475 0.34 -7.66 -1.46
N VAL A 476 1.53 -8.22 -1.17
CA VAL A 476 2.66 -7.47 -0.61
C VAL A 476 3.09 -6.41 -1.63
N GLU A 477 2.88 -5.14 -1.30
CA GLU A 477 3.35 -3.99 -2.07
C GLU A 477 4.90 -3.97 -2.15
N VAL A 478 5.48 -4.66 -3.14
CA VAL A 478 6.89 -4.50 -3.50
C VAL A 478 7.05 -3.29 -4.41
N ILE A 479 7.28 -2.12 -3.80
CA ILE A 479 7.63 -0.89 -4.52
C ILE A 479 9.11 -0.97 -4.90
N SER A 480 9.39 -1.41 -6.12
CA SER A 480 10.73 -1.34 -6.73
C SER A 480 11.06 0.12 -7.09
N GLN A 481 11.91 0.75 -6.31
CA GLN A 481 12.47 2.07 -6.61
C GLN A 481 13.67 1.90 -7.57
N ALA A 482 13.41 2.05 -8.87
CA ALA A 482 14.45 2.19 -9.88
C ALA A 482 15.08 3.59 -9.80
N SER A 483 16.39 3.66 -9.56
CA SER A 483 17.20 4.83 -9.89
C SER A 483 18.38 4.36 -10.73
N SER A 484 18.52 4.94 -11.91
CA SER A 484 19.44 4.54 -12.97
C SER A 484 20.88 5.02 -12.74
N GLY A 485 21.84 4.11 -12.94
CA GLY A 485 23.08 4.34 -13.70
C GLY A 485 24.35 4.77 -12.96
N GLU A 486 25.26 3.83 -12.67
CA GLU A 486 26.58 3.71 -13.32
C GLU A 486 27.34 2.44 -12.84
N THR A 487 28.17 1.92 -13.72
CA THR A 487 28.83 0.61 -13.72
C THR A 487 30.03 0.50 -12.75
N GLY A 488 30.21 -0.66 -12.09
CA GLY A 488 31.54 -1.04 -11.57
C GLY A 488 31.61 -2.08 -10.44
N ASP A 489 31.72 -3.34 -10.84
CA ASP A 489 32.44 -4.45 -10.17
C ASP A 489 31.79 -5.25 -9.02
N LYS A 490 32.10 -6.54 -9.06
CA LYS A 490 31.45 -7.68 -8.39
C LYS A 490 32.01 -7.95 -7.00
N SER A 491 31.11 -8.22 -6.05
CA SER A 491 31.31 -9.22 -4.99
C SER A 491 29.95 -9.59 -4.39
N ASP A 492 29.33 -10.62 -4.94
CA ASP A 492 28.17 -11.33 -4.35
C ASP A 492 28.65 -12.13 -3.15
N GLU A 493 28.33 -11.67 -1.94
CA GLU A 493 28.14 -12.56 -0.78
C GLU A 493 26.63 -12.58 -0.50
N GLU A 494 25.97 -13.65 -0.97
CA GLU A 494 24.59 -13.93 -0.59
C GLU A 494 24.53 -14.25 0.91
N SER A 495 23.91 -13.35 1.68
CA SER A 495 23.50 -13.61 3.05
C SER A 495 22.32 -14.56 3.04
N LYS A 496 22.59 -15.86 3.21
CA LYS A 496 21.59 -16.84 3.63
C LYS A 496 21.17 -16.52 5.06
N ASP A 497 19.96 -15.98 5.21
CA ASP A 497 19.27 -15.86 6.48
C ASP A 497 18.79 -17.26 6.89
N SER A 498 19.61 -17.95 7.68
CA SER A 498 19.46 -19.39 7.99
C SER A 498 18.63 -19.68 9.25
N ASP A 499 17.99 -18.67 9.86
CA ASP A 499 17.29 -18.85 11.14
C ASP A 499 15.80 -19.22 10.99
N SER A 500 15.30 -19.46 9.76
CA SER A 500 13.90 -19.84 9.52
C SER A 500 13.69 -21.29 9.11
N GLU A 501 14.72 -21.98 8.61
CA GLU A 501 14.55 -23.32 8.03
C GLU A 501 14.68 -24.44 9.08
N GLU A 502 15.52 -24.30 10.11
CA GLU A 502 15.73 -25.40 11.09
C GLU A 502 14.51 -25.67 11.99
N GLU A 503 13.69 -24.66 12.31
CA GLU A 503 12.46 -24.86 13.10
C GLU A 503 11.33 -25.52 12.30
N ASP A 504 11.32 -25.37 10.98
CA ASP A 504 10.27 -25.93 10.10
C ASP A 504 10.44 -27.45 9.91
N TYR A 505 11.70 -27.94 9.85
CA TYR A 505 11.98 -29.38 9.76
C TYR A 505 11.55 -30.15 11.02
N GLY A 506 11.83 -29.62 12.22
CA GLY A 506 11.45 -30.29 13.47
C GLY A 506 9.93 -30.34 13.70
N GLU A 507 9.20 -29.32 13.22
CA GLU A 507 7.74 -29.27 13.30
C GLU A 507 7.09 -30.27 12.32
N LEU A 508 7.64 -30.38 11.10
CA LEU A 508 7.23 -31.37 10.10
C LEU A 508 7.44 -32.81 10.62
N GLU A 509 8.58 -33.09 11.26
CA GLU A 509 8.87 -34.40 11.86
C GLU A 509 7.88 -34.76 12.97
N SER A 510 7.51 -33.80 13.81
CA SER A 510 6.54 -34.01 14.89
C SER A 510 5.11 -34.25 14.37
N PHE A 511 4.76 -33.62 13.25
CA PHE A 511 3.47 -33.79 12.57
C PHE A 511 3.39 -35.15 11.88
N GLU A 512 4.41 -35.52 11.12
CA GLU A 512 4.50 -36.83 10.47
C GLU A 512 4.48 -37.97 11.50
N ALA A 513 5.11 -37.80 12.66
CA ALA A 513 5.04 -38.78 13.74
C ALA A 513 3.62 -38.95 14.32
N LYS A 514 2.87 -37.85 14.50
CA LYS A 514 1.48 -37.89 14.98
C LYS A 514 0.52 -38.45 13.92
N LEU A 515 0.75 -38.12 12.64
CA LEU A 515 -0.02 -38.65 11.52
C LEU A 515 0.23 -40.15 11.32
N ALA A 516 1.49 -40.59 11.40
CA ALA A 516 1.87 -42.00 11.36
C ALA A 516 1.26 -42.78 12.53
N SER A 517 1.29 -42.21 13.75
CA SER A 517 0.63 -42.79 14.91
C SER A 517 -0.90 -42.87 14.77
N ALA A 518 -1.54 -41.90 14.11
CA ALA A 518 -2.98 -41.89 13.87
C ALA A 518 -3.38 -42.90 12.79
N LEU A 519 -2.57 -43.05 11.74
CA LEU A 519 -2.80 -44.00 10.65
C LEU A 519 -2.36 -45.43 10.95
N GLY A 520 -1.75 -45.68 12.12
CA GLY A 520 -1.14 -46.98 12.45
C GLY A 520 0.02 -47.36 11.52
N THR A 521 0.64 -46.39 10.85
CA THR A 521 1.71 -46.58 9.87
C THR A 521 3.04 -46.05 10.41
N HIS A 522 4.13 -46.28 9.69
CA HIS A 522 5.43 -45.71 9.98
C HIS A 522 5.77 -44.62 8.96
N ARG A 523 6.67 -43.71 9.33
CA ARG A 523 7.13 -42.65 8.42
C ARG A 523 7.84 -43.28 7.22
N ALA A 524 7.61 -42.73 6.02
CA ALA A 524 8.14 -43.27 4.76
C ALA A 524 9.68 -43.32 4.69
N ASP A 525 10.38 -42.52 5.50
CA ASP A 525 11.84 -42.53 5.65
C ASP A 525 12.36 -43.71 6.48
N LYS A 526 11.48 -44.41 7.22
CA LYS A 526 11.79 -45.57 8.07
C LYS A 526 11.30 -46.91 7.52
N ASP A 527 10.78 -46.93 6.29
CA ASP A 527 10.29 -48.15 5.62
C ASP A 527 11.39 -49.21 5.41
N LEU A 528 12.67 -48.81 5.40
CA LEU A 528 13.80 -49.74 5.25
C LEU A 528 14.12 -50.55 6.52
N ASP A 529 13.66 -50.12 7.70
CA ASP A 529 13.88 -50.78 8.99
C ASP A 529 12.63 -51.52 9.50
N ALA A 530 11.50 -51.42 8.80
CA ALA A 530 10.28 -52.12 9.17
C ALA A 530 10.33 -53.58 8.72
N SER A 531 10.24 -54.52 9.66
CA SER A 531 9.99 -55.92 9.35
C SER A 531 8.66 -56.04 8.61
N SER A 532 8.68 -56.57 7.39
CA SER A 532 7.49 -56.94 6.61
C SER A 532 6.64 -57.94 7.40
N SER A 533 5.77 -57.44 8.28
CA SER A 533 4.67 -58.21 8.84
C SER A 533 3.59 -58.23 7.79
N GLY A 534 3.23 -59.44 7.35
CA GLY A 534 2.29 -59.68 6.27
C GLY A 534 0.99 -58.91 6.45
N SER A 535 0.47 -58.38 5.35
CA SER A 535 -0.86 -57.78 5.29
C SER A 535 -1.89 -58.87 5.60
N GLU A 536 -2.37 -58.89 6.83
CA GLU A 536 -3.70 -59.41 7.10
C GLU A 536 -4.67 -58.33 6.59
N ASP A 537 -5.28 -58.62 5.44
CA ASP A 537 -6.41 -57.89 4.84
C ASP A 537 -7.62 -58.02 5.77
N ALA A 538 -7.53 -57.40 6.95
CA ALA A 538 -8.65 -57.18 7.83
C ALA A 538 -9.47 -56.07 7.18
N SER A 539 -10.62 -56.44 6.62
CA SER A 539 -11.64 -55.50 6.15
C SER A 539 -12.01 -54.59 7.33
N MET A 540 -11.42 -53.39 7.36
CA MET A 540 -11.77 -52.35 8.34
C MET A 540 -13.26 -52.09 8.24
N ASP A 541 -13.95 -52.17 9.37
CA ASP A 541 -15.38 -51.89 9.44
C ASP A 541 -15.61 -50.39 9.17
N ASP A 542 -16.78 -50.02 8.63
CA ASP A 542 -17.07 -48.62 8.26
C ASP A 542 -16.92 -47.68 9.48
N ASP A 543 -17.25 -48.17 10.68
CA ASP A 543 -17.10 -47.45 11.95
C ASP A 543 -15.62 -47.20 12.34
N GLU A 544 -14.70 -48.09 11.94
CA GLU A 544 -13.26 -47.92 12.19
C GLU A 544 -12.63 -46.91 11.21
N MET A 545 -13.16 -46.81 9.99
CA MET A 545 -12.73 -45.80 9.02
C MET A 545 -13.13 -44.39 9.46
N GLU A 546 -14.36 -44.21 9.97
CA GLU A 546 -14.84 -42.93 10.51
C GLU A 546 -14.02 -42.49 11.72
N ALA A 547 -13.66 -43.43 12.62
CA ALA A 547 -12.84 -43.14 13.80
C ALA A 547 -11.40 -42.67 13.45
N LEU A 548 -10.83 -43.15 12.33
CA LEU A 548 -9.53 -42.71 11.84
C LEU A 548 -9.60 -41.33 11.17
N ASP A 549 -10.62 -41.09 10.36
CA ASP A 549 -10.87 -39.77 9.76
C ASP A 549 -11.04 -38.69 10.84
N ASP A 550 -11.74 -39.00 11.93
CA ASP A 550 -11.88 -38.13 13.09
C ASP A 550 -10.54 -37.81 13.79
N GLN A 551 -9.63 -38.79 13.86
CA GLN A 551 -8.30 -38.58 14.43
C GLN A 551 -7.40 -37.76 13.51
N ILE A 552 -7.45 -38.01 12.21
CA ILE A 552 -6.74 -37.24 11.19
C ILE A 552 -7.24 -35.79 11.19
N ALA A 553 -8.55 -35.57 11.21
CA ALA A 553 -9.17 -34.25 11.31
C ALA A 553 -8.73 -33.50 12.58
N LYS A 554 -8.62 -34.18 13.74
CA LYS A 554 -8.10 -33.58 14.98
C LYS A 554 -6.63 -33.14 14.84
N VAL A 555 -5.78 -33.93 14.18
CA VAL A 555 -4.37 -33.58 13.94
C VAL A 555 -4.25 -32.37 13.00
N PHE A 556 -5.03 -32.31 11.93
CA PHE A 556 -5.06 -31.16 11.02
C PHE A 556 -5.65 -29.89 11.67
N ARG A 557 -6.71 -30.01 12.49
CA ARG A 557 -7.25 -28.89 13.28
C ARG A 557 -6.22 -28.34 14.28
N ALA A 558 -5.51 -29.23 14.99
CA ALA A 558 -4.45 -28.83 15.91
C ALA A 558 -3.30 -28.11 15.20
N ARG A 559 -2.90 -28.58 14.00
CA ARG A 559 -1.89 -27.89 13.18
C ARG A 559 -2.38 -26.53 12.68
N LYS A 560 -3.62 -26.42 12.20
CA LYS A 560 -4.21 -25.14 11.76
C LYS A 560 -4.24 -24.13 12.90
N GLN A 561 -4.56 -24.56 14.13
CA GLN A 561 -4.53 -23.69 15.32
C GLN A 561 -3.11 -23.26 15.70
N VAL A 562 -2.12 -24.15 15.67
CA VAL A 562 -0.71 -23.80 15.94
C VAL A 562 -0.17 -22.85 14.86
N TYR A 563 -0.47 -23.13 13.59
CA TYR A 563 -0.06 -22.29 12.47
C TYR A 563 -0.72 -20.91 12.52
N SER A 564 -2.02 -20.81 12.84
CA SER A 564 -2.71 -19.53 13.04
C SER A 564 -2.05 -18.72 14.16
N LYS A 565 -1.80 -19.33 15.32
CA LYS A 565 -1.12 -18.66 16.44
C LYS A 565 0.31 -18.23 16.10
N LYS A 566 1.05 -19.03 15.33
CA LYS A 566 2.41 -18.70 14.87
C LYS A 566 2.39 -17.57 13.84
N LYS A 567 1.40 -17.56 12.94
CA LYS A 567 1.14 -16.47 11.98
C LYS A 567 0.79 -15.19 12.73
N GLU A 568 -0.16 -15.22 13.66
CA GLU A 568 -0.53 -14.08 14.51
C GLU A 568 0.68 -13.54 15.30
N GLN A 569 1.51 -14.41 15.89
CA GLN A 569 2.75 -13.98 16.57
C GLN A 569 3.75 -13.31 15.63
N ARG A 570 3.86 -13.80 14.39
CA ARG A 570 4.73 -13.24 13.37
C ARG A 570 4.20 -11.87 12.91
N ASP A 571 2.92 -11.78 12.61
CA ASP A 571 2.24 -10.57 12.16
C ASP A 571 2.27 -9.49 13.26
N ALA A 572 2.07 -9.89 14.52
CA ALA A 572 2.22 -9.03 15.69
C ALA A 572 3.65 -8.47 15.83
N LYS A 573 4.64 -9.35 15.73
CA LYS A 573 6.05 -8.95 15.76
C LYS A 573 6.38 -8.02 14.61
N GLU A 574 5.91 -8.29 13.39
CA GLU A 574 6.11 -7.42 12.23
C GLU A 574 5.45 -6.06 12.42
N THR A 575 4.24 -6.02 12.96
CA THR A 575 3.51 -4.79 13.30
C THR A 575 4.31 -3.93 14.27
N MET A 576 4.80 -4.54 15.35
CA MET A 576 5.61 -3.86 16.37
C MET A 576 6.96 -3.38 15.81
N LEU A 577 7.64 -4.20 15.00
CA LEU A 577 8.88 -3.80 14.34
C LEU A 577 8.67 -2.63 13.38
N ASN A 578 7.57 -2.65 12.61
CA ASN A 578 7.19 -1.54 11.74
C ASN A 578 6.89 -0.28 12.55
N PHE A 579 6.16 -0.40 13.66
CA PHE A 579 5.86 0.73 14.53
C PHE A 579 7.13 1.36 15.12
N LYS A 580 8.05 0.55 15.66
CA LYS A 580 9.35 1.03 16.16
C LYS A 580 10.19 1.71 15.09
N ASN A 581 10.23 1.16 13.87
CA ASN A 581 10.92 1.82 12.75
C ASN A 581 10.32 3.19 12.42
N ARG A 582 8.99 3.32 12.52
CA ARG A 582 8.29 4.61 12.29
C ARG A 582 8.59 5.61 13.39
N VAL A 583 8.59 5.19 14.66
CA VAL A 583 9.01 6.04 15.79
C VAL A 583 10.46 6.49 15.62
N LEU A 584 11.36 5.60 15.19
CA LEU A 584 12.75 5.97 14.87
C LEU A 584 12.85 7.00 13.73
N ASP A 585 11.97 6.95 12.73
CA ASP A 585 11.88 8.00 11.69
C ASP A 585 11.49 9.36 12.31
N LEU A 586 10.54 9.38 13.26
CA LEU A 586 10.14 10.60 13.97
C LEU A 586 11.31 11.15 14.82
N LEU A 587 11.99 10.28 15.57
CA LEU A 587 13.16 10.68 16.36
C LEU A 587 14.31 11.18 15.50
N GLU A 588 14.53 10.60 14.32
CA GLU A 588 15.54 11.09 13.36
C GLU A 588 15.22 12.55 12.92
N ILE A 589 13.95 12.87 12.72
CA ILE A 589 13.49 14.23 12.39
C ILE A 589 13.70 15.17 13.58
N TYR A 590 13.31 14.74 14.78
CA TYR A 590 13.46 15.52 16.01
C TYR A 590 14.91 15.91 16.21
N VAL A 591 15.81 14.94 16.14
CA VAL A 591 17.24 15.15 16.27
C VAL A 591 17.80 16.08 15.19
N LYS A 592 17.34 15.99 13.94
CA LYS A 592 17.82 16.88 12.86
C LYS A 592 17.42 18.34 13.05
N LYS A 593 16.28 18.62 13.68
CA LYS A 593 15.74 19.98 13.84
C LYS A 593 15.99 20.58 15.22
N CYS A 594 15.88 19.75 16.24
CA CYS A 594 15.86 20.13 17.65
C CYS A 594 17.12 19.65 18.41
N HIS A 595 18.23 19.36 17.72
CA HIS A 595 19.48 18.90 18.34
C HIS A 595 20.03 19.84 19.44
N SER A 596 19.70 21.13 19.39
CA SER A 596 20.14 22.09 20.41
C SER A 596 19.24 22.11 21.64
N ASN A 597 18.11 21.40 21.65
CA ASN A 597 17.23 21.30 22.80
C ASN A 597 17.82 20.30 23.82
N ILE A 598 17.80 20.65 25.11
CA ILE A 598 18.28 19.80 26.21
C ILE A 598 17.53 18.45 26.23
N LEU A 599 16.24 18.44 25.87
CA LEU A 599 15.43 17.23 25.81
C LEU A 599 16.00 16.16 24.86
N ALA A 600 16.73 16.57 23.81
CA ALA A 600 17.36 15.62 22.89
C ALA A 600 18.43 14.74 23.58
N LEU A 601 19.00 15.17 24.72
CA LEU A 601 19.93 14.35 25.51
C LEU A 601 19.24 13.12 26.13
N ASN A 602 17.95 13.21 26.43
CA ASN A 602 17.18 12.09 27.00
C ASN A 602 17.09 10.90 26.03
N LEU A 603 17.32 11.12 24.73
CA LEU A 603 17.35 10.07 23.72
C LEU A 603 18.62 9.20 23.75
N LEU A 604 19.71 9.66 24.37
CA LEU A 604 21.00 8.95 24.32
C LEU A 604 20.89 7.57 24.95
N MET A 605 20.39 7.47 26.19
CA MET A 605 20.33 6.18 26.89
C MET A 605 19.33 5.19 26.28
N PRO A 606 18.06 5.57 25.99
CA PRO A 606 17.12 4.65 25.37
C PRO A 606 17.59 4.11 24.03
N LEU A 607 18.16 4.94 23.15
CA LEU A 607 18.65 4.49 21.85
C LEU A 607 19.90 3.60 21.97
N LEU A 608 20.80 3.87 22.93
CA LEU A 608 21.94 2.99 23.20
C LEU A 608 21.47 1.63 23.68
N GLN A 609 20.56 1.60 24.67
CA GLN A 609 20.00 0.35 25.18
C GLN A 609 19.24 -0.42 24.08
N LEU A 610 18.47 0.28 23.24
CA LEU A 610 17.77 -0.32 22.10
C LEU A 610 18.75 -0.96 21.11
N SER A 611 19.84 -0.27 20.78
CA SER A 611 20.86 -0.80 19.86
C SER A 611 21.59 -2.05 20.38
N ARG A 612 21.59 -2.28 21.70
CA ARG A 612 22.15 -3.49 22.33
C ARG A 612 21.11 -4.58 22.57
N LYS A 613 19.94 -4.23 23.10
CA LYS A 613 18.92 -5.18 23.56
C LYS A 613 18.07 -5.74 22.42
N SER A 614 17.96 -5.02 21.29
CA SER A 614 17.11 -5.47 20.19
C SER A 614 17.66 -6.75 19.54
N ARG A 615 16.78 -7.74 19.39
CA ARG A 615 17.09 -9.00 18.67
C ARG A 615 17.10 -8.79 17.16
N THR A 616 16.45 -7.73 16.67
CA THR A 616 16.34 -7.42 15.25
C THR A 616 17.45 -6.48 14.81
N LYS A 617 18.37 -6.97 13.97
CA LYS A 617 19.53 -6.20 13.47
C LYS A 617 19.12 -4.87 12.81
N GLN A 618 17.97 -4.84 12.13
CA GLN A 618 17.45 -3.63 11.50
C GLN A 618 17.17 -2.51 12.52
N ILE A 619 16.44 -2.80 13.61
CA ILE A 619 16.12 -1.83 14.67
C ILE A 619 17.40 -1.35 15.35
N ALA A 620 18.30 -2.28 15.69
CA ALA A 620 19.58 -1.94 16.31
C ALA A 620 20.42 -1.00 15.42
N THR A 621 20.46 -1.26 14.11
CA THR A 621 21.16 -0.41 13.13
C THR A 621 20.52 0.95 12.99
N ARG A 622 19.18 1.02 12.94
CA ARG A 622 18.43 2.28 12.83
C ARG A 622 18.61 3.15 14.08
N ALA A 623 18.53 2.58 15.28
CA ALA A 623 18.81 3.28 16.54
C ALA A 623 20.23 3.89 16.56
N GLY A 624 21.23 3.11 16.15
CA GLY A 624 22.60 3.59 16.00
C GLY A 624 22.75 4.72 14.97
N ASN A 625 22.00 4.67 13.87
CA ASN A 625 21.99 5.73 12.85
C ASN A 625 21.35 7.03 13.37
N VAL A 626 20.27 6.96 14.16
CA VAL A 626 19.68 8.14 14.81
C VAL A 626 20.68 8.80 15.76
N LEU A 627 21.38 8.02 16.60
CA LEU A 627 22.44 8.52 17.47
C LEU A 627 23.60 9.15 16.69
N ARG A 628 24.00 8.51 15.59
CA ARG A 628 25.05 9.05 14.71
C ARG A 628 24.62 10.36 14.08
N GLU A 629 23.37 10.48 13.65
CA GLU A 629 22.86 11.74 13.11
C GLU A 629 22.80 12.82 14.19
N TYR A 630 22.41 12.49 15.43
CA TYR A 630 22.41 13.44 16.54
C TYR A 630 23.79 14.03 16.81
N THR A 631 24.76 13.15 17.02
CA THR A 631 26.14 13.54 17.32
C THR A 631 26.79 14.28 16.15
N LYS A 632 26.36 14.02 14.92
CA LYS A 632 26.78 14.75 13.72
C LYS A 632 26.23 16.17 13.67
N GLN A 633 24.98 16.40 14.06
CA GLN A 633 24.41 17.75 14.09
C GLN A 633 25.05 18.61 15.19
N CYS A 634 25.48 18.02 16.31
CA CYS A 634 26.16 18.70 17.42
C CYS A 634 27.68 18.88 17.25
N LYS A 635 28.20 18.98 16.02
CA LYS A 635 29.66 19.07 15.79
C LYS A 635 30.27 20.44 16.13
N GLY A 636 29.51 21.53 16.04
CA GLY A 636 29.98 22.89 16.33
C GLY A 636 29.57 23.38 17.72
N THR A 637 30.35 24.28 18.32
CA THR A 637 30.07 24.82 19.67
C THR A 637 28.71 25.51 19.78
N ALA A 638 28.22 26.14 18.70
CA ALA A 638 26.90 26.77 18.64
C ALA A 638 25.73 25.79 18.37
N SER A 639 26.03 24.52 18.08
CA SER A 639 25.03 23.48 17.77
C SER A 639 24.80 22.47 18.90
N ILE A 640 25.49 22.67 20.02
CA ILE A 640 25.41 21.84 21.22
C ILE A 640 24.29 22.40 22.12
N PRO A 641 23.52 21.54 22.81
CA PRO A 641 22.56 22.00 23.82
C PRO A 641 23.19 22.92 24.87
N ALA A 642 22.59 24.09 25.08
CA ALA A 642 22.94 24.96 26.19
C ALA A 642 22.37 24.37 27.48
N ILE A 643 23.22 24.17 28.49
CA ILE A 643 22.83 23.53 29.74
C ILE A 643 22.82 24.56 30.89
N GLU A 644 21.81 24.49 31.74
CA GLU A 644 21.69 25.33 32.95
C GLU A 644 22.44 24.73 34.15
N SER A 645 22.48 23.39 34.23
CA SER A 645 23.22 22.63 35.24
C SER A 645 24.04 21.53 34.59
N ALA A 646 25.27 21.35 35.05
CA ALA A 646 26.15 20.28 34.59
C ALA A 646 25.85 18.93 35.24
N GLU A 647 25.19 18.89 36.40
CA GLU A 647 24.97 17.66 37.17
C GLU A 647 24.22 16.56 36.39
N PRO A 648 23.09 16.83 35.71
CA PRO A 648 22.38 15.79 34.95
C PRO A 648 23.22 15.25 33.79
N VAL A 649 24.06 16.09 33.18
CA VAL A 649 24.96 15.69 32.09
C VAL A 649 26.09 14.80 32.60
N TRP A 650 26.57 15.03 33.81
CA TRP A 650 27.54 14.15 34.48
C TRP A 650 26.95 12.78 34.79
N GLU A 651 25.73 12.72 35.31
CA GLU A 651 25.02 11.46 35.55
C GLU A 651 24.81 10.70 34.24
N LEU A 652 24.39 11.41 33.19
CA LEU A 652 24.21 10.84 31.86
C LEU A 652 25.54 10.31 31.29
N LEU A 653 26.65 11.02 31.47
CA LEU A 653 27.98 10.57 31.04
C LEU A 653 28.39 9.28 31.77
N LYS A 654 28.18 9.22 33.08
CA LYS A 654 28.45 8.00 33.87
C LYS A 654 27.57 6.84 33.41
N ALA A 655 26.30 7.08 33.11
CA ALA A 655 25.38 6.08 32.58
C ALA A 655 25.82 5.56 31.21
N VAL A 656 26.25 6.43 30.29
CA VAL A 656 26.80 6.02 28.98
C VAL A 656 28.07 5.18 29.14
N HIS A 657 28.95 5.54 30.07
CA HIS A 657 30.16 4.76 30.35
C HIS A 657 29.84 3.39 30.96
N GLN A 658 28.83 3.30 31.83
CA GLN A 658 28.34 2.03 32.34
C GLN A 658 27.74 1.18 31.21
N GLU A 659 26.94 1.77 30.34
CA GLU A 659 26.34 1.09 29.20
C GLU A 659 27.40 0.57 28.20
N ALA A 660 28.47 1.34 27.98
CA ALA A 660 29.61 0.94 27.16
C ALA A 660 30.36 -0.29 27.70
N THR A 661 30.20 -0.62 28.99
CA THR A 661 30.81 -1.83 29.57
C THR A 661 30.10 -3.13 29.20
N HIS A 662 28.86 -3.05 28.70
CA HIS A 662 28.13 -4.22 28.24
C HIS A 662 28.64 -4.71 26.88
N SER A 663 28.58 -6.03 26.67
CA SER A 663 28.84 -6.61 25.35
C SER A 663 27.67 -6.30 24.41
N GLY A 664 27.97 -5.86 23.19
CA GLY A 664 26.97 -5.52 22.19
C GLY A 664 27.55 -5.52 20.77
N PRO A 665 26.71 -5.33 19.73
CA PRO A 665 27.15 -5.20 18.35
C PRO A 665 28.14 -4.06 18.16
N ALA A 666 28.96 -4.11 17.11
CA ALA A 666 29.93 -3.03 16.81
C ALA A 666 29.28 -1.64 16.67
N ILE A 667 28.03 -1.60 16.18
CA ILE A 667 27.21 -0.37 16.08
C ILE A 667 26.94 0.24 17.46
N HIS A 668 26.58 -0.57 18.46
CA HIS A 668 26.36 -0.12 19.84
C HIS A 668 27.63 0.49 20.43
N ALA A 669 28.77 -0.19 20.29
CA ALA A 669 30.04 0.31 20.79
C ALA A 669 30.45 1.65 20.14
N SER A 670 30.26 1.78 18.82
CA SER A 670 30.47 3.04 18.11
C SER A 670 29.51 4.14 18.58
N ALA A 671 28.25 3.80 18.84
CA ALA A 671 27.25 4.75 19.31
C ALA A 671 27.55 5.22 20.75
N CYS A 672 28.00 4.33 21.64
CA CYS A 672 28.45 4.68 22.99
C CYS A 672 29.61 5.69 22.94
N SER A 673 30.58 5.43 22.06
CA SER A 673 31.73 6.32 21.84
C SER A 673 31.30 7.72 21.35
N GLN A 674 30.39 7.78 20.39
CA GLN A 674 29.88 9.05 19.88
C GLN A 674 29.04 9.81 20.93
N ALA A 675 28.21 9.10 21.69
CA ALA A 675 27.40 9.68 22.76
C ALA A 675 28.27 10.21 23.91
N SER A 676 29.29 9.46 24.35
CA SER A 676 30.20 9.93 25.39
C SER A 676 30.98 11.17 24.95
N LEU A 677 31.47 11.20 23.71
CA LEU A 677 32.15 12.36 23.15
C LEU A 677 31.25 13.59 22.98
N LEU A 678 29.97 13.39 22.66
CA LEU A 678 29.01 14.49 22.66
C LEU A 678 28.91 15.11 24.05
N LEU A 679 28.65 14.30 25.09
CA LEU A 679 28.52 14.77 26.48
C LEU A 679 29.78 15.47 26.98
N VAL A 680 30.97 14.94 26.65
CA VAL A 680 32.26 15.60 26.92
C VAL A 680 32.28 17.01 26.32
N LYS A 681 31.89 17.16 25.05
CA LYS A 681 31.88 18.48 24.39
C LYS A 681 30.92 19.45 25.09
N ILE A 682 29.77 18.98 25.56
CA ILE A 682 28.80 19.80 26.31
C ILE A 682 29.42 20.28 27.62
N LEU A 683 29.99 19.37 28.41
CA LEU A 683 30.60 19.69 29.71
C LEU A 683 31.77 20.66 29.57
N VAL A 684 32.65 20.45 28.58
CA VAL A 684 33.80 21.33 28.34
C VAL A 684 33.37 22.70 27.82
N ALA A 685 32.30 22.77 27.03
CA ALA A 685 31.73 24.05 26.59
C ALA A 685 31.12 24.85 27.76
N HIS A 686 30.57 24.17 28.76
CA HIS A 686 30.04 24.79 29.98
C HIS A 686 31.14 25.22 30.96
N GLY A 687 32.20 24.41 31.14
CA GLY A 687 33.30 24.72 32.05
C GLY A 687 34.60 24.02 31.66
N LYS A 688 35.68 24.79 31.44
CA LYS A 688 37.00 24.22 31.11
C LYS A 688 37.61 23.40 32.26
N GLU A 689 37.18 23.65 33.50
CA GLU A 689 37.63 22.91 34.69
C GLU A 689 37.12 21.45 34.70
N SER A 690 36.05 21.14 33.96
CA SER A 690 35.48 19.80 33.85
C SER A 690 36.39 18.77 33.17
N LEU A 691 37.46 19.21 32.49
CA LEU A 691 38.35 18.31 31.75
C LEU A 691 39.05 17.29 32.66
N SER A 692 39.46 17.68 33.88
CA SER A 692 40.12 16.78 34.83
C SER A 692 39.19 15.63 35.22
N ASP A 693 37.97 15.96 35.61
CA ASP A 693 36.97 14.98 36.04
C ASP A 693 36.54 14.06 34.89
N ILE A 694 36.46 14.57 33.65
CA ILE A 694 36.20 13.72 32.46
C ILE A 694 37.32 12.69 32.30
N VAL A 695 38.59 13.10 32.41
CA VAL A 695 39.74 12.19 32.30
C VAL A 695 39.66 11.10 33.35
N ASP A 696 39.25 11.44 34.57
CA ASP A 696 39.07 10.47 35.66
C ASP A 696 37.98 9.43 35.33
N ILE A 697 36.84 9.84 34.75
CA ILE A 697 35.78 8.91 34.31
C ILE A 697 36.27 7.93 33.24
N TYR A 698 36.99 8.43 32.22
CA TYR A 698 37.61 7.56 31.21
C TYR A 698 38.67 6.65 31.83
N GLY A 699 39.45 7.16 32.79
CA GLY A 699 40.43 6.39 33.55
C GLY A 699 39.80 5.25 34.36
N GLU A 700 38.68 5.51 35.05
CA GLU A 700 37.92 4.49 35.77
C GLU A 700 37.37 3.41 34.84
N THR A 701 36.87 3.82 33.67
CA THR A 701 36.35 2.90 32.65
C THR A 701 37.46 2.01 32.10
N ARG A 702 38.63 2.60 31.82
CA ARG A 702 39.83 1.86 31.40
C ARG A 702 40.32 0.90 32.49
N LYS A 703 40.31 1.33 33.75
CA LYS A 703 40.65 0.49 34.89
C LYS A 703 39.70 -0.70 34.97
N LYS A 704 38.38 -0.48 34.86
CA LYS A 704 37.37 -1.56 34.84
C LYS A 704 37.60 -2.53 33.68
N GLN A 705 37.96 -2.05 32.49
CA GLN A 705 38.31 -2.91 31.34
C GLN A 705 39.50 -3.84 31.62
N LEU A 706 40.50 -3.37 32.38
CA LEU A 706 41.71 -4.14 32.71
C LEU A 706 41.52 -5.09 33.90
N THR A 707 40.67 -4.74 34.87
CA THR A 707 40.52 -5.48 36.12
C THR A 707 39.30 -6.39 36.18
N SER A 708 38.24 -6.09 35.43
CA SER A 708 36.97 -6.84 35.47
C SER A 708 36.77 -7.65 34.19
N LYS A 709 36.54 -8.95 34.35
CA LYS A 709 36.12 -9.84 33.24
C LYS A 709 34.73 -9.53 32.69
N LYS A 710 33.92 -8.74 33.41
CA LYS A 710 32.55 -8.36 33.02
C LYS A 710 32.49 -7.08 32.18
N CYS A 711 33.63 -6.41 31.96
CA CYS A 711 33.73 -5.17 31.20
C CYS A 711 34.15 -5.47 29.76
N HIS A 712 33.25 -5.25 28.81
CA HIS A 712 33.43 -5.58 27.39
C HIS A 712 33.56 -4.32 26.50
N VAL A 713 34.08 -3.22 27.04
CA VAL A 713 34.32 -1.99 26.28
C VAL A 713 35.23 -2.28 25.09
N GLN A 714 34.82 -1.89 23.89
CA GLN A 714 35.60 -2.07 22.66
C GLN A 714 36.80 -1.11 22.60
N PRO A 715 37.93 -1.51 21.98
CA PRO A 715 39.11 -0.64 21.87
C PRO A 715 38.87 0.67 21.11
N SER A 716 37.90 0.69 20.19
CA SER A 716 37.52 1.89 19.43
C SER A 716 37.09 3.03 20.35
N PHE A 717 36.37 2.75 21.44
CA PHE A 717 35.91 3.74 22.41
C PHE A 717 37.05 4.61 22.97
N PHE A 718 38.17 3.99 23.34
CA PHE A 718 39.36 4.72 23.83
C PHE A 718 40.17 5.35 22.70
N SER A 719 40.14 4.76 21.50
CA SER A 719 40.83 5.31 20.33
C SER A 719 40.18 6.64 19.92
N ASP A 720 38.84 6.69 19.89
CA ASP A 720 38.07 7.90 19.60
C ASP A 720 38.28 8.99 20.66
N TRP A 721 38.28 8.60 21.94
CA TRP A 721 38.63 9.49 23.05
C TRP A 721 40.02 10.11 22.89
N ASN A 722 41.04 9.29 22.61
CA ASN A 722 42.40 9.79 22.40
C ASN A 722 42.49 10.75 21.20
N ASN A 723 41.80 10.43 20.09
CA ASN A 723 41.73 11.32 18.92
C ASN A 723 41.07 12.66 19.26
N TRP A 724 40.03 12.65 20.07
CA TRP A 724 39.40 13.86 20.58
C TRP A 724 40.35 14.65 21.49
N CYS A 725 41.05 14.01 22.44
CA CYS A 725 42.03 14.66 23.31
C CYS A 725 43.13 15.37 22.53
N VAL A 726 43.67 14.73 21.48
CA VAL A 726 44.68 15.35 20.60
C VAL A 726 44.10 16.61 19.94
N SER A 727 42.86 16.54 19.46
CA SER A 727 42.19 17.67 18.80
C SER A 727 41.89 18.81 19.78
N ALA A 728 41.34 18.49 20.96
CA ALA A 728 41.03 19.45 22.02
C ALA A 728 42.29 20.15 22.55
N SER A 729 43.39 19.41 22.72
CA SER A 729 44.67 19.97 23.19
C SER A 729 45.30 20.98 22.22
N LYS A 730 45.00 20.87 20.92
CA LYS A 730 45.42 21.86 19.91
C LYS A 730 44.58 23.12 20.03
N GLN A 731 43.26 22.96 20.16
CA GLN A 731 42.30 24.08 20.30
C GLN A 731 42.43 24.85 21.61
N SER A 732 42.98 24.25 22.67
CA SER A 732 43.21 24.92 23.95
C SER A 732 44.56 25.64 24.04
N LYS A 733 45.45 25.44 23.06
CA LYS A 733 46.79 26.07 22.99
C LYS A 733 46.85 27.24 22.00
N GLU A 734 45.83 27.37 21.15
CA GLU A 734 45.46 28.61 20.45
C GLU A 734 44.56 29.46 21.37
#